data_AF-A0A537ZYR4-F1
#
_entry.id   AF-A0A537ZYR4-F1
#
_cell.length_a   1.000
_cell.length_b   1.000
_cell.length_c   1.000
_cell.angle_alpha   90.00
_cell.angle_beta   90.00
_cell.angle_gamma   90.00
#
_symmetry.space_group_name_H-M   'P 1'
#
loop_
_entity.id
_entity.type
_entity.pdbx_description
1 polymer ?
#
loop_
_entity_poly.entity_id
_entity_poly.type
_entity_poly.pdbx_seq_one_letter_code
_entity_poly.pdbx_strand_id
1 'polypeptide(L)'
;MKCPACGTENRSGRRFCAQCGTALEAVCPSCGTANDPGDRFCGACGTALVTGASRAPEPGQPPVSERRLVSVLFADLVGFTTLSEYRDPEEVRELLGQYFDRCRTLIEQFGGTVEKFIGDAVMAVWGSPVAREDDAERAVRAALAIAQAVTALGDAAGMPDLRARAGVLTGSAAVEIGARSEAMVMGDTVNAASRLQGIAEPGTVLVDDATRAATEAAVAYEDAGTHLLKGRDDPIKAWTALRVVAGARGARRSVGLEAPFVGRAADLQLIISALDESLRERRARLVTVLGEAGFGKSRLLWEFFKHIDGIEAEIHWHQGRSLAYGEGVAYWALTEMVRSRAGITEDESPESARRKLRETIERYVADERERRLIEPRLAHLLGLEERVAPDRADLFSGWRLFFERIAGADPVVLVFEDLHWADSGMLDFIDYLLEWSADFPIFILVLARPDFEEMRPIWETTIQLGALPDEVMGELLEGLVPGLPPELSERIRERAEGVPLYAVETVRMLLDRGLLAQRGSRYVVTGEVEELDVPETLQALVAARLDGLEPAERSVVQDAAVLGQSFTPPAVAAVGGRAVAEAEELLGRLVSKQVLAYQDDPRSAERGQYSFLQALLRGVAYGTLSRRDRKARHLAAARYLQESWAGDVGEIAEVLASHFLAAAEAERDSADTPKIRALARETLAEAGRRAASLALGREAQRSYDKAVELAEDDDTRATLLEQAGRAAWLAGDAAASQERLNPAIELYEAAGVTEAAARASIVLAETFITLNRLEEGVSLIERALTSLPEASEDRAATAAQLGRFLFLRGDVPGALRATEEALAIAEPLQAWEVLAGALVARGTAYFSDDRPQEGVALLQHGLTLALEHDLQMVAIRARNNLAVNLVIADRAGEALDEFVRALELARARGDRPWEHLILAGMNHAVFRLGRWDEAAENGGRLLTEAADDLPVLTEAGLVLAMLYRERGDHDGVDRVAAMAGRSETADAQVRDFGLIGQAVVAQARGRNDEALAVMLELLKDVDPTSRIYAHRHALEAAWVLEDHAQVRAGTRGCSRQAGATRLPAPTNSTRRSPRSASSAIATRWRAPCSSAVRSCSARIAARRASRRCGRPITSSPSSARSRCTSARSRPWRPGPNRAKDASPPPPRAER
;
A
#
# COMPACT_ATOMS: atom_id res chain seq x y z
N MET A 1 25.85 -29.10 45.76
CA MET A 1 24.88 -29.63 44.78
C MET A 1 25.64 -30.48 43.77
N LYS A 2 25.29 -31.75 43.58
CA LYS A 2 25.94 -32.58 42.56
C LYS A 2 25.40 -32.23 41.18
N CYS A 3 26.27 -32.11 40.19
CA CYS A 3 25.85 -31.89 38.82
C CYS A 3 25.10 -33.12 38.28
N PRO A 4 23.90 -32.96 37.70
CA PRO A 4 23.15 -34.10 37.17
C PRO A 4 23.79 -34.73 35.93
N ALA A 5 24.66 -34.00 35.21
CA ALA A 5 25.32 -34.49 34.00
C ALA A 5 26.66 -35.20 34.27
N CYS A 6 27.53 -34.63 35.11
CA CYS A 6 28.88 -35.18 35.35
C CYS A 6 29.14 -35.64 36.80
N GLY A 7 28.18 -35.50 37.70
CA GLY A 7 28.29 -35.95 39.10
C GLY A 7 29.16 -35.08 40.01
N THR A 8 29.86 -34.07 39.48
CA THR A 8 30.75 -33.19 40.25
C THR A 8 30.02 -32.43 41.35
N GLU A 9 30.60 -32.38 42.55
CA GLU A 9 30.08 -31.58 43.66
C GLU A 9 30.39 -30.09 43.45
N ASN A 10 29.33 -29.29 43.32
CA ASN A 10 29.39 -27.85 43.20
C ASN A 10 29.02 -27.19 44.53
N ARG A 11 29.71 -26.08 44.87
CA ARG A 11 29.36 -25.24 46.02
C ARG A 11 27.92 -24.70 45.88
N SER A 12 27.21 -24.58 47.00
CA SER A 12 25.83 -24.05 47.06
C SER A 12 25.76 -22.63 46.48
N GLY A 13 24.77 -22.36 45.62
CA GLY A 13 24.53 -21.05 45.00
C GLY A 13 25.16 -20.85 43.61
N ARG A 14 25.79 -21.87 43.01
CA ARG A 14 26.27 -21.81 41.62
C ARG A 14 25.16 -22.14 40.62
N ARG A 15 25.02 -21.31 39.58
CA ARG A 15 24.06 -21.50 38.47
C ARG A 15 24.51 -22.52 37.42
N PHE A 16 25.81 -22.74 37.28
CA PHE A 16 26.39 -23.70 36.33
C PHE A 16 27.44 -24.58 37.01
N CYS A 17 27.59 -25.80 36.53
CA CYS A 17 28.62 -26.72 37.01
C CYS A 17 30.01 -26.18 36.71
N ALA A 18 30.88 -26.18 37.72
CA ALA A 18 32.26 -25.73 37.63
C ALA A 18 33.12 -26.53 36.64
N GLN A 19 32.70 -27.73 36.26
CA GLN A 19 33.48 -28.66 35.44
C GLN A 19 32.95 -28.79 34.01
N CYS A 20 31.64 -28.99 33.82
CA CYS A 20 31.07 -29.23 32.49
C CYS A 20 30.13 -28.11 31.99
N GLY A 21 29.94 -27.03 32.76
CA GLY A 21 29.09 -25.91 32.36
C GLY A 21 27.58 -26.17 32.40
N THR A 22 27.12 -27.38 32.74
CA THR A 22 25.67 -27.70 32.82
C THR A 22 24.97 -26.84 33.87
N ALA A 23 23.82 -26.25 33.51
CA ALA A 23 23.00 -25.47 34.43
C ALA A 23 22.54 -26.34 35.62
N LEU A 24 22.69 -25.82 36.83
CA LEU A 24 22.30 -26.50 38.07
C LEU A 24 20.91 -26.09 38.56
N GLU A 25 20.30 -25.06 37.94
CA GLU A 25 18.95 -24.54 38.19
C GLU A 25 18.36 -24.02 36.86
N ALA A 26 17.06 -24.25 36.61
CA ALA A 26 16.34 -23.72 35.44
C ALA A 26 15.40 -22.59 35.87
N VAL A 27 15.53 -21.40 35.27
CA VAL A 27 14.69 -20.24 35.62
C VAL A 27 13.53 -20.13 34.63
N CYS A 28 12.30 -20.04 35.15
CA CYS A 28 11.12 -19.89 34.31
C CYS A 28 11.14 -18.57 33.52
N PRO A 29 11.00 -18.60 32.18
CA PRO A 29 11.02 -17.38 31.37
C PRO A 29 9.79 -16.50 31.58
N SER A 30 8.68 -17.07 32.03
CA SER A 30 7.42 -16.35 32.27
C SER A 30 7.38 -15.69 33.65
N CYS A 31 7.74 -16.42 34.72
CA CYS A 31 7.56 -15.92 36.09
C CYS A 31 8.86 -15.79 36.93
N GLY A 32 10.01 -16.20 36.41
CA GLY A 32 11.31 -16.05 37.09
C GLY A 32 11.58 -17.03 38.25
N THR A 33 10.69 -18.00 38.50
CA THR A 33 10.89 -19.02 39.55
C THR A 33 12.05 -19.96 39.17
N ALA A 34 12.93 -20.28 40.10
CA ALA A 34 13.92 -21.34 39.96
C ALA A 34 13.24 -22.71 40.09
N ASN A 35 13.49 -23.58 39.13
CA ASN A 35 12.99 -24.96 39.06
C ASN A 35 14.19 -25.90 38.96
N ASP A 36 13.99 -27.15 39.33
CA ASP A 36 15.05 -28.14 39.18
C ASP A 36 15.33 -28.36 37.68
N PRO A 37 16.58 -28.65 37.26
CA PRO A 37 16.93 -28.80 35.84
C PRO A 37 16.13 -29.87 35.08
N GLY A 38 15.44 -30.77 35.79
CA GLY A 38 14.57 -31.80 35.21
C GLY A 38 13.08 -31.42 35.10
N ASP A 39 12.67 -30.27 35.64
CA ASP A 39 11.28 -29.84 35.65
C ASP A 39 10.84 -29.42 34.23
N ARG A 40 9.83 -30.11 33.70
CA ARG A 40 9.28 -29.82 32.36
C ARG A 40 8.35 -28.60 32.36
N PHE A 41 7.76 -28.31 33.51
CA PHE A 41 6.86 -27.18 33.72
C PHE A 41 7.27 -26.46 34.99
N CYS A 42 7.05 -25.14 35.01
CA CYS A 42 7.32 -24.33 36.18
C CYS A 42 6.38 -24.74 37.32
N GLY A 43 6.93 -25.17 38.46
CA GLY A 43 6.15 -25.58 39.64
C GLY A 43 5.27 -24.47 40.22
N ALA A 44 5.53 -23.21 39.86
CA ALA A 44 4.76 -22.05 40.31
C ALA A 44 3.65 -21.56 39.34
N CYS A 45 3.87 -21.58 38.03
CA CYS A 45 2.94 -20.96 37.05
C CYS A 45 2.51 -21.88 35.90
N GLY A 46 3.00 -23.13 35.86
CA GLY A 46 2.63 -24.11 34.82
C GLY A 46 3.23 -23.85 33.44
N THR A 47 4.01 -22.78 33.24
CA THR A 47 4.68 -22.51 31.97
C THR A 47 5.69 -23.61 31.67
N ALA A 48 5.63 -24.17 30.45
CA ALA A 48 6.61 -25.12 29.97
C ALA A 48 8.01 -24.49 30.01
N LEU A 49 8.96 -25.15 30.69
CA LEU A 49 10.34 -24.68 30.82
C LEU A 49 11.23 -25.16 29.67
N VAL A 50 10.70 -26.09 28.86
CA VAL A 50 11.36 -26.68 27.72
C VAL A 50 10.57 -26.32 26.46
N THR A 51 10.99 -25.26 25.77
CA THR A 51 10.53 -24.97 24.41
C THR A 51 11.44 -25.73 23.44
N GLY A 52 10.90 -26.69 22.69
CA GLY A 52 11.60 -27.30 21.56
C GLY A 52 12.23 -28.67 21.77
N ALA A 53 11.72 -29.50 22.69
CA ALA A 53 12.01 -30.93 22.69
C ALA A 53 10.75 -31.70 22.25
N SER A 54 10.60 -31.89 20.93
CA SER A 54 10.08 -33.18 20.44
C SER A 54 10.87 -34.26 21.17
N ARG A 55 10.17 -35.30 21.68
CA ARG A 55 10.76 -36.45 22.38
C ARG A 55 12.19 -36.69 21.89
N ALA A 56 13.20 -36.41 22.74
CA ALA A 56 14.49 -37.03 22.54
C ALA A 56 14.22 -38.55 22.54
N PRO A 57 14.70 -39.32 21.55
CA PRO A 57 14.72 -40.76 21.69
C PRO A 57 15.47 -41.06 22.97
N GLU A 58 15.01 -42.04 23.74
CA GLU A 58 15.84 -42.63 24.77
C GLU A 58 17.21 -42.96 24.16
N PRO A 59 18.35 -42.63 24.81
CA PRO A 59 19.65 -43.02 24.29
C PRO A 59 19.70 -44.55 24.24
N GLY A 60 19.52 -45.11 23.04
CA GLY A 60 19.39 -46.54 22.84
C GLY A 60 18.38 -46.99 21.79
N GLN A 61 17.52 -46.13 21.23
CA GLN A 61 16.72 -46.49 20.06
C GLN A 61 17.49 -46.20 18.76
N PRO A 62 17.74 -47.21 17.90
CA PRO A 62 18.39 -47.00 16.61
C PRO A 62 17.52 -46.07 15.73
N PRO A 63 18.12 -45.28 14.81
CA PRO A 63 17.35 -44.49 13.85
C PRO A 63 16.35 -45.41 13.15
N VAL A 64 15.06 -45.06 13.23
CA VAL A 64 14.02 -45.79 12.53
C VAL A 64 14.15 -45.41 11.06
N SER A 65 14.74 -46.31 10.28
CA SER A 65 14.76 -46.21 8.82
C SER A 65 13.37 -46.50 8.28
N GLU A 66 12.67 -45.47 7.79
CA GLU A 66 11.38 -45.62 7.11
C GLU A 66 11.57 -45.61 5.59
N ARG A 67 10.81 -46.45 4.88
CA ARG A 67 10.78 -46.42 3.43
C ARG A 67 9.77 -45.39 2.96
N ARG A 68 10.23 -44.31 2.33
CA ARG A 68 9.39 -43.19 1.85
C ARG A 68 9.56 -42.96 0.37
N LEU A 69 8.53 -42.39 -0.25
CA LEU A 69 8.64 -41.85 -1.60
C LEU A 69 9.35 -40.50 -1.49
N VAL A 70 10.44 -40.33 -2.23
CA VAL A 70 11.26 -39.11 -2.23
C VAL A 70 11.63 -38.75 -3.65
N SER A 71 11.88 -37.46 -3.88
CA SER A 71 12.45 -36.95 -5.12
C SER A 71 13.87 -36.51 -4.86
N VAL A 72 14.82 -37.08 -5.57
CA VAL A 72 16.26 -36.83 -5.38
C VAL A 72 16.79 -36.04 -6.58
N LEU A 73 17.44 -34.91 -6.29
CA LEU A 73 18.13 -34.06 -7.25
C LEU A 73 19.64 -34.24 -7.08
N PHE A 74 20.32 -34.43 -8.20
CA PHE A 74 21.75 -34.14 -8.34
C PHE A 74 21.95 -33.05 -9.38
N ALA A 75 22.74 -32.04 -9.06
CA ALA A 75 23.18 -31.03 -10.02
C ALA A 75 24.70 -30.85 -9.94
N ASP A 76 25.34 -30.61 -11.08
CA ASP A 76 26.79 -30.59 -11.24
C ASP A 76 27.19 -29.49 -12.23
N LEU A 77 28.37 -28.88 -12.04
CA LEU A 77 28.90 -27.86 -12.94
C LEU A 77 29.67 -28.50 -14.10
N VAL A 78 29.44 -28.00 -15.31
CA VAL A 78 30.18 -28.35 -16.52
C VAL A 78 30.94 -27.14 -17.03
N GLY A 79 32.16 -27.36 -17.53
CA GLY A 79 33.08 -26.31 -17.94
C GLY A 79 33.98 -25.80 -16.81
N PHE A 80 33.62 -26.06 -15.55
CA PHE A 80 34.34 -25.59 -14.36
C PHE A 80 35.76 -26.18 -14.23
N THR A 81 35.96 -27.47 -14.49
CA THR A 81 37.26 -28.14 -14.32
C THR A 81 38.34 -27.54 -15.22
N THR A 82 38.02 -27.33 -16.50
CA THR A 82 38.90 -26.66 -17.48
C THR A 82 39.17 -25.21 -17.10
N LEU A 83 38.20 -24.51 -16.50
CA LEU A 83 38.35 -23.11 -16.08
C LEU A 83 39.24 -22.96 -14.84
N SER A 84 39.15 -23.90 -13.88
CA SER A 84 39.93 -23.89 -12.65
C SER A 84 41.45 -24.08 -12.86
N GLU A 85 41.86 -24.53 -14.04
CA GLU A 85 43.28 -24.69 -14.41
C GLU A 85 43.97 -23.37 -14.83
N TYR A 86 43.21 -22.36 -15.29
CA TYR A 86 43.76 -21.15 -15.92
C TYR A 86 43.38 -19.83 -15.20
N ARG A 87 42.67 -19.88 -14.08
CA ARG A 87 42.28 -18.71 -13.27
C ARG A 87 42.95 -18.69 -11.89
N ASP A 88 42.91 -17.51 -11.27
CA ASP A 88 43.37 -17.35 -9.89
C ASP A 88 42.49 -18.18 -8.92
N PRO A 89 43.10 -18.93 -7.99
CA PRO A 89 42.35 -19.75 -7.02
C PRO A 89 41.34 -18.97 -6.16
N GLU A 90 41.54 -17.68 -5.91
CA GLU A 90 40.59 -16.86 -5.14
C GLU A 90 39.32 -16.56 -5.94
N GLU A 91 39.44 -16.23 -7.23
CA GLU A 91 38.32 -16.01 -8.14
C GLU A 91 37.48 -17.29 -8.34
N VAL A 92 38.15 -18.44 -8.45
CA VAL A 92 37.50 -19.75 -8.57
C VAL A 92 36.70 -20.10 -7.30
N ARG A 93 37.27 -19.79 -6.13
CA ARG A 93 36.60 -20.01 -4.84
C ARG A 93 35.39 -19.08 -4.66
N GLU A 94 35.49 -17.82 -5.08
CA GLU A 94 34.37 -16.87 -5.02
C GLU A 94 33.21 -17.31 -5.92
N LEU A 95 33.50 -17.71 -7.16
CA LEU A 95 32.50 -18.24 -8.10
C LEU A 95 31.81 -19.50 -7.57
N LEU A 96 32.56 -20.44 -7.01
CA LEU A 96 31.99 -21.62 -6.35
C LEU A 96 31.12 -21.27 -5.15
N GLY A 97 31.54 -20.27 -4.35
CA GLY A 97 30.74 -19.76 -3.25
C GLY A 97 29.38 -19.25 -3.72
N GLN A 98 29.38 -18.41 -4.76
CA GLN A 98 28.15 -17.89 -5.38
C GLN A 98 27.27 -19.01 -5.93
N TYR A 99 27.86 -20.00 -6.61
CA TYR A 99 27.14 -21.17 -7.12
C TYR A 99 26.47 -21.98 -6.00
N PHE A 100 27.20 -22.34 -4.93
CA PHE A 100 26.65 -23.16 -3.85
C PHE A 100 25.59 -22.41 -3.05
N ASP A 101 25.78 -21.12 -2.80
CA ASP A 101 24.79 -20.31 -2.11
C ASP A 101 23.53 -20.15 -2.97
N ARG A 102 23.68 -20.01 -4.30
CA ARG A 102 22.53 -19.98 -5.21
C ARG A 102 21.79 -21.30 -5.26
N CYS A 103 22.50 -22.42 -5.35
CA CYS A 103 21.88 -23.76 -5.31
C CYS A 103 21.15 -24.00 -4.00
N ARG A 104 21.77 -23.72 -2.85
CA ARG A 104 21.14 -23.85 -1.54
C ARG A 104 19.86 -23.04 -1.47
N THR A 105 19.93 -21.78 -1.87
CA THR A 105 18.78 -20.86 -1.86
C THR A 105 17.63 -21.41 -2.69
N LEU A 106 17.88 -21.81 -3.94
CA LEU A 106 16.85 -22.34 -4.83
C LEU A 106 16.26 -23.66 -4.29
N ILE A 107 17.12 -24.59 -3.85
CA ILE A 107 16.67 -25.88 -3.30
C ILE A 107 15.74 -25.65 -2.10
N GLU A 108 16.15 -24.81 -1.15
CA GLU A 108 15.37 -24.48 0.04
C GLU A 108 14.09 -23.71 -0.31
N GLN A 109 14.14 -22.76 -1.26
CA GLN A 109 12.97 -22.02 -1.74
C GLN A 109 11.90 -22.94 -2.33
N PHE A 110 12.29 -23.99 -3.06
CA PHE A 110 11.36 -25.00 -3.58
C PHE A 110 11.02 -26.08 -2.53
N GLY A 111 11.41 -25.93 -1.27
CA GLY A 111 11.11 -26.83 -0.15
C GLY A 111 11.91 -28.13 -0.13
N GLY A 112 13.06 -28.14 -0.80
CA GLY A 112 14.03 -29.24 -0.77
C GLY A 112 15.03 -29.05 0.36
N THR A 113 15.61 -30.16 0.82
CA THR A 113 16.71 -30.14 1.80
C THR A 113 18.02 -30.49 1.10
N VAL A 114 19.02 -29.60 1.19
CA VAL A 114 20.39 -29.91 0.74
C VAL A 114 20.97 -30.98 1.65
N GLU A 115 21.37 -32.12 1.09
CA GLU A 115 21.95 -33.22 1.87
C GLU A 115 23.46 -33.05 2.01
N LYS A 116 24.17 -32.84 0.89
CA LYS A 116 25.61 -32.52 0.88
C LYS A 116 26.07 -31.91 -0.45
N PHE A 117 27.26 -31.31 -0.41
CA PHE A 117 28.03 -30.91 -1.59
C PHE A 117 29.16 -31.93 -1.82
N ILE A 118 29.33 -32.40 -3.06
CA ILE A 118 30.30 -33.42 -3.46
C ILE A 118 31.18 -32.83 -4.56
N GLY A 119 32.31 -32.23 -4.19
CA GLY A 119 33.10 -31.45 -5.13
C GLY A 119 32.30 -30.23 -5.58
N ASP A 120 32.06 -30.11 -6.88
CA ASP A 120 31.20 -29.12 -7.56
C ASP A 120 29.74 -29.56 -7.74
N ALA A 121 29.39 -30.78 -7.31
CA ALA A 121 28.01 -31.27 -7.35
C ALA A 121 27.24 -31.00 -6.05
N VAL A 122 25.92 -30.83 -6.15
CA VAL A 122 24.98 -30.72 -5.02
C VAL A 122 23.95 -31.85 -5.06
N MET A 123 23.70 -32.45 -3.90
CA MET A 123 22.63 -33.44 -3.69
C MET A 123 21.53 -32.85 -2.81
N ALA A 124 20.28 -32.97 -3.25
CA ALA A 124 19.11 -32.52 -2.50
C ALA A 124 17.95 -33.50 -2.56
N VAL A 125 17.06 -33.41 -1.58
CA VAL A 125 15.92 -34.32 -1.43
C VAL A 125 14.63 -33.57 -1.06
N TRP A 126 13.52 -33.98 -1.68
CA TRP A 126 12.14 -33.67 -1.30
C TRP A 126 11.44 -34.94 -0.81
N GLY A 127 10.44 -34.82 0.06
CA GLY A 127 9.80 -35.98 0.69
C GLY A 127 10.32 -36.34 2.09
N SER A 128 11.34 -35.61 2.57
CA SER A 128 11.96 -35.79 3.88
C SER A 128 12.44 -34.44 4.45
N PRO A 129 12.14 -34.10 5.71
CA PRO A 129 11.42 -34.91 6.72
C PRO A 129 9.90 -34.95 6.53
N VAL A 130 9.32 -34.06 5.71
CA VAL A 130 7.89 -33.96 5.42
C VAL A 130 7.67 -34.27 3.94
N ALA A 131 6.72 -35.16 3.64
CA ALA A 131 6.33 -35.49 2.27
C ALA A 131 5.10 -34.71 1.81
N ARG A 132 5.10 -34.27 0.55
CA ARG A 132 4.01 -33.56 -0.11
C ARG A 132 3.72 -34.17 -1.48
N GLU A 133 2.50 -33.94 -1.97
CA GLU A 133 2.04 -34.48 -3.26
C GLU A 133 2.81 -33.90 -4.46
N ASP A 134 3.35 -32.69 -4.34
CA ASP A 134 4.05 -31.96 -5.40
C ASP A 134 5.58 -32.00 -5.29
N ASP A 135 6.14 -32.88 -4.45
CA ASP A 135 7.59 -32.99 -4.22
C ASP A 135 8.39 -33.27 -5.51
N ALA A 136 7.87 -34.13 -6.40
CA ALA A 136 8.48 -34.38 -7.71
C ALA A 136 8.48 -33.12 -8.59
N GLU A 137 7.38 -32.37 -8.59
CA GLU A 137 7.26 -31.15 -9.38
C GLU A 137 8.23 -30.08 -8.89
N ARG A 138 8.29 -29.85 -7.57
CA ARG A 138 9.20 -28.88 -6.96
C ARG A 138 10.67 -29.25 -7.15
N ALA A 139 11.03 -30.53 -7.10
CA ALA A 139 12.37 -30.99 -7.40
C ALA A 139 12.78 -30.69 -8.86
N VAL A 140 11.88 -30.94 -9.83
CA VAL A 140 12.14 -30.61 -11.25
C VAL A 140 12.21 -29.10 -11.48
N ARG A 141 11.33 -28.31 -10.85
CA ARG A 141 11.37 -26.84 -10.90
C ARG A 141 12.68 -26.30 -10.34
N ALA A 142 13.15 -26.82 -9.21
CA ALA A 142 14.44 -26.45 -8.62
C ALA A 142 15.61 -26.79 -9.55
N ALA A 143 15.59 -27.98 -10.18
CA ALA A 143 16.60 -28.40 -11.14
C ALA A 143 16.70 -27.45 -12.35
N LEU A 144 15.54 -27.10 -12.93
CA LEU A 144 15.46 -26.14 -14.04
C LEU A 144 15.93 -24.74 -13.61
N ALA A 145 15.52 -24.28 -12.42
CA ALA A 145 15.96 -23.00 -11.88
C ALA A 145 17.47 -22.94 -11.64
N ILE A 146 18.09 -24.04 -11.17
CA ILE A 146 19.54 -24.15 -11.01
C ILE A 146 20.25 -24.09 -12.37
N ALA A 147 19.79 -24.87 -13.35
CA ALA A 147 20.37 -24.86 -14.70
C ALA A 147 20.35 -23.45 -15.31
N GLN A 148 19.23 -22.73 -15.18
CA GLN A 148 19.08 -21.35 -15.63
C GLN A 148 19.93 -20.36 -14.84
N ALA A 149 19.95 -20.45 -13.50
CA ALA A 149 20.71 -19.54 -12.65
C ALA A 149 22.22 -19.66 -12.90
N VAL A 150 22.73 -20.87 -13.14
CA VAL A 150 24.14 -21.08 -13.50
C VAL A 150 24.46 -20.57 -14.90
N THR A 151 23.54 -20.71 -15.84
CA THR A 151 23.68 -20.14 -17.19
C THR A 151 23.83 -18.62 -17.10
N ALA A 152 22.94 -17.95 -16.36
CA ALA A 152 22.99 -16.51 -16.13
C ALA A 152 24.26 -16.06 -15.38
N LEU A 153 24.72 -16.86 -14.40
CA LEU A 153 25.97 -16.61 -13.68
C LEU A 153 27.18 -16.68 -14.64
N GLY A 154 27.20 -17.68 -15.53
CA GLY A 154 28.20 -17.80 -16.59
C GLY A 154 28.20 -16.58 -17.49
N ASP A 155 27.04 -16.20 -18.03
CA ASP A 155 26.92 -15.08 -18.97
C ASP A 155 27.34 -13.75 -18.32
N ALA A 156 26.93 -13.47 -17.08
CA ALA A 156 27.32 -12.28 -16.33
C ALA A 156 28.82 -12.22 -16.02
N ALA A 157 29.45 -13.38 -15.82
CA ALA A 157 30.90 -13.51 -15.63
C ALA A 157 31.69 -13.50 -16.95
N GLY A 158 31.02 -13.42 -18.11
CA GLY A 158 31.65 -13.55 -19.43
C GLY A 158 32.14 -14.97 -19.74
N MET A 159 31.47 -15.99 -19.18
CA MET A 159 31.82 -17.41 -19.20
C MET A 159 30.66 -18.24 -19.78
N PRO A 160 30.42 -18.19 -21.10
CA PRO A 160 29.27 -18.85 -21.73
C PRO A 160 29.31 -20.38 -21.63
N ASP A 161 30.48 -20.99 -21.41
CA ASP A 161 30.63 -22.44 -21.25
C ASP A 161 30.29 -22.94 -19.83
N LEU A 162 30.11 -22.04 -18.86
CA LEU A 162 29.71 -22.42 -17.51
C LEU A 162 28.23 -22.78 -17.50
N ARG A 163 27.94 -24.08 -17.34
CA ARG A 163 26.58 -24.63 -17.33
C ARG A 163 26.41 -25.58 -16.16
N ALA A 164 25.18 -25.76 -15.70
CA ALA A 164 24.83 -26.85 -14.80
C ALA A 164 24.05 -27.93 -15.55
N ARG A 165 24.28 -29.19 -15.18
CA ARG A 165 23.46 -30.32 -15.62
C ARG A 165 22.84 -30.98 -14.40
N ALA A 166 21.63 -31.50 -14.52
CA ALA A 166 20.93 -32.09 -13.39
C ALA A 166 20.18 -33.39 -13.74
N GLY A 167 19.96 -34.20 -12.71
CA GLY A 167 19.16 -35.42 -12.78
C GLY A 167 18.17 -35.46 -11.62
N VAL A 168 16.89 -35.67 -11.91
CA VAL A 168 15.83 -35.82 -10.91
C VAL A 168 15.20 -37.20 -11.02
N LEU A 169 15.09 -37.89 -9.90
CA LEU A 169 14.46 -39.20 -9.84
C LEU A 169 13.53 -39.30 -8.64
N THR A 170 12.29 -39.73 -8.89
CA THR A 170 11.25 -39.92 -7.88
C THR A 170 11.09 -41.40 -7.61
N GLY A 171 11.32 -41.82 -6.38
CA GLY A 171 11.29 -43.25 -6.06
C GLY A 171 11.32 -43.53 -4.57
N SER A 172 11.22 -44.81 -4.24
CA SER A 172 11.19 -45.25 -2.84
C SER A 172 12.60 -45.41 -2.28
N ALA A 173 12.95 -44.64 -1.25
CA ALA A 173 14.24 -44.71 -0.58
C ALA A 173 14.07 -44.92 0.94
N ALA A 174 15.10 -45.45 1.59
CA ALA A 174 15.17 -45.56 3.04
C ALA A 174 15.61 -44.21 3.61
N VAL A 175 14.84 -43.66 4.54
CA VAL A 175 15.05 -42.34 5.15
C VAL A 175 15.28 -42.52 6.65
N GLU A 176 16.38 -41.99 7.19
CA GLU A 176 16.65 -42.00 8.63
C GLU A 176 15.93 -40.84 9.34
N ILE A 177 14.96 -41.16 10.19
CA ILE A 177 14.17 -40.15 10.91
C ILE A 177 14.95 -39.67 12.14
N GLY A 178 15.28 -38.37 12.15
CA GLY A 178 15.92 -37.69 13.28
C GLY A 178 17.40 -37.36 13.09
N ALA A 179 18.02 -37.77 11.98
CA ALA A 179 19.34 -37.27 11.56
C ALA A 179 19.21 -35.79 11.13
N ARG A 180 20.13 -34.92 11.59
CA ARG A 180 20.08 -33.46 11.32
C ARG A 180 21.13 -32.96 10.32
N SER A 181 21.96 -33.83 9.75
CA SER A 181 22.80 -33.54 8.57
C SER A 181 23.58 -34.79 8.16
N GLU A 182 23.75 -34.98 6.85
CA GLU A 182 24.43 -36.09 6.15
C GLU A 182 23.85 -37.51 6.40
N ALA A 183 23.75 -38.30 5.33
CA ALA A 183 23.22 -39.66 5.26
C ALA A 183 21.71 -39.86 5.54
N MET A 184 20.88 -38.83 5.33
CA MET A 184 19.42 -38.91 5.57
C MET A 184 18.67 -39.88 4.65
N VAL A 185 19.17 -40.14 3.44
CA VAL A 185 18.48 -40.96 2.43
C VAL A 185 19.45 -41.94 1.76
N MET A 186 19.09 -43.22 1.77
CA MET A 186 19.86 -44.31 1.16
C MET A 186 18.97 -45.16 0.25
N GLY A 187 19.49 -45.55 -0.92
CA GLY A 187 18.77 -46.46 -1.83
C GLY A 187 19.22 -46.36 -3.29
N ASP A 188 18.69 -47.28 -4.10
CA ASP A 188 18.93 -47.33 -5.54
C ASP A 188 18.54 -46.01 -6.25
N THR A 189 17.46 -45.37 -5.80
CA THR A 189 16.98 -44.05 -6.28
C THR A 189 18.07 -42.97 -6.25
N VAL A 190 18.85 -42.89 -5.16
CA VAL A 190 19.92 -41.89 -5.00
C VAL A 190 21.04 -42.14 -6.01
N ASN A 191 21.48 -43.39 -6.14
CA ASN A 191 22.54 -43.77 -7.08
C ASN A 191 22.10 -43.59 -8.54
N ALA A 192 20.84 -43.91 -8.84
CA ALA A 192 20.26 -43.74 -10.17
C ALA A 192 20.12 -42.26 -10.55
N ALA A 193 19.74 -41.38 -9.62
CA ALA A 193 19.65 -39.94 -9.85
C ALA A 193 21.02 -39.32 -10.20
N SER A 194 22.09 -39.66 -9.46
CA SER A 194 23.46 -39.22 -9.76
C SER A 194 23.94 -39.71 -11.13
N ARG A 195 23.62 -40.96 -11.50
CA ARG A 195 23.99 -41.51 -12.81
C ARG A 195 23.20 -40.88 -13.96
N LEU A 196 21.93 -40.55 -13.73
CA LEU A 196 21.08 -39.84 -14.68
C LEU A 196 21.61 -38.43 -14.94
N GLN A 197 22.02 -37.71 -13.89
CA GLN A 197 22.72 -36.44 -14.01
C GLN A 197 24.02 -36.56 -14.82
N GLY A 198 24.80 -37.63 -14.61
CA GLY A 198 26.08 -37.82 -15.29
C GLY A 198 25.99 -38.00 -16.82
N ILE A 199 24.83 -38.41 -17.34
CA ILE A 199 24.57 -38.54 -18.79
C ILE A 199 23.79 -37.35 -19.38
N ALA A 200 23.37 -36.39 -18.55
CA ALA A 200 22.72 -35.18 -19.02
C ALA A 200 23.71 -34.29 -19.77
N GLU A 201 23.27 -33.70 -20.87
CA GLU A 201 24.03 -32.70 -21.61
C GLU A 201 24.18 -31.41 -20.78
N PRO A 202 25.25 -30.62 -20.99
CA PRO A 202 25.45 -29.36 -20.25
C PRO A 202 24.25 -28.42 -20.43
N GLY A 203 23.72 -27.88 -19.34
CA GLY A 203 22.54 -27.00 -19.36
C GLY A 203 21.20 -27.73 -19.33
N THR A 204 21.18 -29.06 -19.31
CA THR A 204 19.94 -29.87 -19.37
C THR A 204 19.61 -30.55 -18.05
N VAL A 205 18.32 -30.88 -17.89
CA VAL A 205 17.79 -31.63 -16.74
C VAL A 205 17.16 -32.92 -17.25
N LEU A 206 17.66 -34.06 -16.79
CA LEU A 206 17.07 -35.36 -17.11
C LEU A 206 16.21 -35.89 -15.97
N VAL A 207 15.09 -36.53 -16.32
CA VAL A 207 14.19 -37.20 -15.38
C VAL A 207 13.88 -38.63 -15.84
N ASP A 208 13.48 -39.49 -14.91
CA ASP A 208 12.95 -40.81 -15.23
C ASP A 208 11.45 -40.78 -15.56
N ASP A 209 10.91 -41.88 -16.09
CA ASP A 209 9.50 -41.96 -16.49
C ASP A 209 8.52 -41.76 -15.33
N ALA A 210 8.87 -42.18 -14.12
CA ALA A 210 8.04 -41.96 -12.93
C ALA A 210 7.96 -40.47 -12.56
N THR A 211 9.09 -39.77 -12.58
CA THR A 211 9.12 -38.31 -12.35
C THR A 211 8.37 -37.57 -13.44
N ARG A 212 8.55 -37.96 -14.72
CA ARG A 212 7.78 -37.38 -15.83
C ARG A 212 6.28 -37.53 -15.63
N ALA A 213 5.80 -38.74 -15.37
CA ALA A 213 4.37 -39.00 -15.17
C ALA A 213 3.80 -38.20 -13.98
N ALA A 214 4.58 -38.01 -12.91
CA ALA A 214 4.17 -37.21 -11.77
C ALA A 214 4.11 -35.69 -12.04
N THR A 215 4.72 -35.21 -13.13
CA THR A 215 4.95 -33.77 -13.37
C THR A 215 4.56 -33.29 -14.76
N GLU A 216 4.13 -34.16 -15.67
CA GLU A 216 3.78 -33.85 -17.07
C GLU A 216 2.58 -32.89 -17.22
N ALA A 217 1.82 -32.71 -16.14
CA ALA A 217 0.77 -31.70 -16.06
C ALA A 217 1.35 -30.27 -16.08
N ALA A 218 2.52 -30.06 -15.47
CA ALA A 218 3.13 -28.74 -15.27
C ALA A 218 4.47 -28.52 -16.02
N VAL A 219 5.15 -29.60 -16.42
CA VAL A 219 6.46 -29.54 -17.07
C VAL A 219 6.40 -30.18 -18.46
N ALA A 220 6.99 -29.51 -19.46
CA ALA A 220 7.15 -30.05 -20.80
C ALA A 220 8.42 -30.91 -20.90
N TYR A 221 8.29 -32.05 -21.59
CA TYR A 221 9.35 -33.06 -21.73
C TYR A 221 9.63 -33.41 -23.19
N GLU A 222 10.85 -33.87 -23.45
CA GLU A 222 11.27 -34.51 -24.68
C GLU A 222 11.87 -35.89 -24.40
N ASP A 223 11.66 -36.84 -25.31
CA ASP A 223 12.21 -38.19 -25.19
C ASP A 223 13.74 -38.15 -25.37
N ALA A 224 14.48 -38.45 -24.30
CA ALA A 224 15.94 -38.49 -24.32
C ALA A 224 16.49 -39.90 -24.63
N GLY A 225 15.63 -40.86 -24.95
CA GLY A 225 16.00 -42.24 -25.25
C GLY A 225 16.08 -43.14 -24.01
N THR A 226 16.51 -44.37 -24.24
CA THR A 226 16.64 -45.42 -23.22
C THR A 226 18.11 -45.67 -22.94
N HIS A 227 18.54 -45.51 -21.69
CA HIS A 227 19.95 -45.53 -21.29
C HIS A 227 20.22 -46.67 -20.31
N LEU A 228 21.29 -47.44 -20.57
CA LEU A 228 21.79 -48.41 -19.61
C LEU A 228 22.76 -47.72 -18.64
N LEU A 229 22.33 -47.52 -17.40
CA LEU A 229 23.17 -46.88 -16.38
C LEU A 229 24.19 -47.88 -15.82
N LYS A 230 25.44 -47.45 -15.68
CA LYS A 230 26.54 -48.29 -15.17
C LYS A 230 26.18 -48.95 -13.84
N GLY A 231 26.11 -50.27 -13.79
CA GLY A 231 25.78 -51.04 -12.57
C GLY A 231 24.28 -51.22 -12.32
N ARG A 232 23.45 -51.12 -13.37
CA ARG A 232 22.03 -51.51 -13.39
C ARG A 232 21.79 -52.35 -14.64
N ASP A 233 21.14 -53.50 -14.49
CA ASP A 233 20.87 -54.41 -15.63
C ASP A 233 19.65 -53.92 -16.44
N ASP A 234 18.70 -53.25 -15.78
CA ASP A 234 17.51 -52.68 -16.41
C ASP A 234 17.80 -51.25 -16.92
N PRO A 235 17.58 -50.99 -18.23
CA PRO A 235 17.76 -49.66 -18.78
C PRO A 235 16.65 -48.69 -18.34
N ILE A 236 16.99 -47.41 -18.18
CA ILE A 236 16.04 -46.36 -17.78
C ILE A 236 15.63 -45.57 -19.02
N LYS A 237 14.32 -45.36 -19.18
CA LYS A 237 13.79 -44.37 -20.11
C LYS A 237 13.99 -42.98 -19.50
N ALA A 238 14.79 -42.14 -20.15
CA ALA A 238 15.08 -40.80 -19.70
C ALA A 238 14.31 -39.78 -20.53
N TRP A 239 13.98 -38.66 -19.90
CA TRP A 239 13.26 -37.55 -20.51
C TRP A 239 13.93 -36.24 -20.15
N THR A 240 14.14 -35.37 -21.13
CA THR A 240 14.68 -34.03 -20.88
C THR A 240 13.55 -33.12 -20.42
N ALA A 241 13.65 -32.58 -19.21
CA ALA A 241 12.77 -31.52 -18.74
C ALA A 241 13.15 -30.23 -19.47
N LEU A 242 12.21 -29.68 -20.24
CA LEU A 242 12.48 -28.51 -21.09
C LEU A 242 12.18 -27.22 -20.33
N ARG A 243 10.97 -27.10 -19.78
CA ARG A 243 10.48 -25.89 -19.12
C ARG A 243 9.18 -26.14 -18.36
N VAL A 244 8.87 -25.26 -17.42
CA VAL A 244 7.57 -25.19 -16.77
C VAL A 244 6.57 -24.52 -17.72
N VAL A 245 5.42 -25.16 -17.95
CA VAL A 245 4.37 -24.73 -18.92
C VAL A 245 3.03 -24.41 -18.26
N ALA A 246 2.92 -24.65 -16.96
CA ALA A 246 1.71 -24.37 -16.18
C ALA A 246 2.07 -23.99 -14.74
N GLY A 247 1.08 -23.49 -14.00
CA GLY A 247 1.13 -23.43 -12.54
C GLY A 247 1.23 -24.82 -11.91
N ALA A 248 1.40 -24.84 -10.60
CA ALA A 248 1.46 -26.04 -9.79
C ALA A 248 0.31 -27.00 -10.13
N ARG A 249 0.64 -28.28 -10.25
CA ARG A 249 -0.33 -29.36 -10.56
C ARG A 249 -1.04 -29.17 -11.91
N GLY A 250 -0.50 -28.38 -12.83
CA GLY A 250 -1.06 -28.15 -14.16
C GLY A 250 -2.11 -27.04 -14.25
N ALA A 251 -2.25 -26.22 -13.20
CA ALA A 251 -3.17 -25.08 -13.22
C ALA A 251 -2.80 -24.05 -14.30
N ARG A 252 -3.78 -23.39 -14.92
CA ARG A 252 -3.56 -22.30 -15.88
C ARG A 252 -2.64 -22.68 -17.06
N ARG A 253 -2.69 -23.94 -17.50
CA ARG A 253 -1.92 -24.40 -18.67
C ARG A 253 -2.46 -23.71 -19.92
N SER A 254 -1.59 -23.02 -20.66
CA SER A 254 -1.99 -22.36 -21.91
C SER A 254 -2.53 -23.37 -22.92
N VAL A 255 -3.71 -23.09 -23.48
CA VAL A 255 -4.28 -23.89 -24.57
C VAL A 255 -3.57 -23.51 -25.88
N GLY A 256 -2.65 -24.37 -26.34
CA GLY A 256 -1.96 -24.27 -27.63
C GLY A 256 -0.51 -23.76 -27.56
N LEU A 257 -0.10 -22.95 -28.53
CA LEU A 257 1.27 -22.47 -28.73
C LEU A 257 1.77 -21.63 -27.56
N GLU A 258 2.81 -22.14 -26.90
CA GLU A 258 3.56 -21.44 -25.88
C GLU A 258 5.03 -21.31 -26.33
N ALA A 259 5.47 -20.10 -26.65
CA ALA A 259 6.82 -19.84 -27.11
C ALA A 259 7.87 -20.06 -25.98
N PRO A 260 9.10 -20.48 -26.32
CA PRO A 260 10.18 -20.58 -25.33
C PRO A 260 10.52 -19.19 -24.76
N PHE A 261 10.96 -19.16 -23.50
CA PHE A 261 11.37 -17.92 -22.84
C PHE A 261 12.87 -17.67 -23.08
N VAL A 262 13.18 -16.78 -24.02
CA VAL A 262 14.56 -16.48 -24.47
C VAL A 262 14.90 -15.00 -24.29
N GLY A 263 16.19 -14.68 -24.11
CA GLY A 263 16.70 -13.31 -24.04
C GLY A 263 16.31 -12.47 -22.82
N ARG A 264 15.57 -13.03 -21.86
CA ARG A 264 14.93 -12.31 -20.75
C ARG A 264 15.22 -12.91 -19.37
N ALA A 265 16.18 -13.81 -19.28
CA ALA A 265 16.54 -14.47 -18.03
C ALA A 265 17.04 -13.47 -16.98
N ALA A 266 17.90 -12.52 -17.36
CA ALA A 266 18.40 -11.48 -16.46
C ALA A 266 17.28 -10.59 -15.91
N ASP A 267 16.36 -10.14 -16.78
CA ASP A 267 15.19 -9.32 -16.40
C ASP A 267 14.32 -10.05 -15.35
N LEU A 268 14.05 -11.34 -15.57
CA LEU A 268 13.30 -12.16 -14.60
C LEU A 268 14.05 -12.30 -13.27
N GLN A 269 15.37 -12.49 -13.29
CA GLN A 269 16.17 -12.62 -12.08
C GLN A 269 16.19 -11.32 -11.26
N LEU A 270 16.12 -10.14 -11.89
CA LEU A 270 16.00 -8.86 -11.19
C LEU A 270 14.69 -8.79 -10.40
N ILE A 271 13.57 -9.19 -11.01
CA ILE A 271 12.25 -9.22 -10.34
C ILE A 271 12.27 -10.21 -9.16
N ILE A 272 12.79 -11.42 -9.38
CA ILE A 272 12.91 -12.44 -8.32
C ILE A 272 13.79 -11.94 -7.17
N SER A 273 14.92 -11.31 -7.47
CA SER A 273 15.85 -10.79 -6.45
C SER A 273 15.21 -9.69 -5.61
N ALA A 274 14.46 -8.78 -6.25
CA ALA A 274 13.72 -7.73 -5.55
C ALA A 274 12.60 -8.29 -4.65
N LEU A 275 11.91 -9.35 -5.09
CA LEU A 275 10.98 -10.09 -4.24
C LEU A 275 11.71 -10.71 -3.04
N ASP A 276 12.80 -11.44 -3.26
CA ASP A 276 13.58 -12.07 -2.20
C ASP A 276 14.08 -11.06 -1.17
N GLU A 277 14.44 -9.84 -1.59
CA GLU A 277 14.77 -8.74 -0.69
C GLU A 277 13.57 -8.26 0.12
N SER A 278 12.41 -8.06 -0.51
CA SER A 278 11.17 -7.70 0.17
C SER A 278 10.79 -8.73 1.25
N LEU A 279 10.89 -10.02 0.91
CA LEU A 279 10.62 -11.14 1.81
C LEU A 279 11.57 -11.14 3.01
N ARG A 280 12.88 -10.97 2.75
CA ARG A 280 13.95 -11.04 3.76
C ARG A 280 13.94 -9.84 4.70
N GLU A 281 13.79 -8.64 4.16
CA GLU A 281 13.79 -7.39 4.93
C GLU A 281 12.43 -7.09 5.55
N ARG A 282 11.39 -7.78 5.09
CA ARG A 282 9.98 -7.52 5.40
C ARG A 282 9.60 -6.07 5.10
N ARG A 283 9.98 -5.59 3.92
CA ARG A 283 9.74 -4.22 3.47
C ARG A 283 9.03 -4.15 2.14
N ALA A 284 8.29 -3.06 1.95
CA ALA A 284 7.64 -2.81 0.68
C ALA A 284 8.69 -2.55 -0.40
N ARG A 285 8.49 -3.12 -1.59
CA ARG A 285 9.36 -2.94 -2.75
C ARG A 285 8.52 -2.81 -4.01
N LEU A 286 8.93 -1.95 -4.93
CA LEU A 286 8.31 -1.78 -6.23
C LEU A 286 9.31 -2.03 -7.36
N VAL A 287 8.89 -2.77 -8.37
CA VAL A 287 9.61 -2.94 -9.64
C VAL A 287 8.70 -2.53 -10.79
N THR A 288 9.21 -1.68 -11.68
CA THR A 288 8.51 -1.25 -12.89
C THR A 288 9.11 -1.93 -14.11
N VAL A 289 8.28 -2.58 -14.91
CA VAL A 289 8.66 -3.17 -16.20
C VAL A 289 8.04 -2.32 -17.31
N LEU A 290 8.89 -1.62 -18.05
CA LEU A 290 8.51 -0.79 -19.18
C LEU A 290 8.85 -1.50 -20.49
N GLY A 291 7.98 -1.37 -21.48
CA GLY A 291 8.25 -1.90 -22.82
C GLY A 291 7.08 -1.71 -23.75
N GLU A 292 7.35 -1.72 -25.06
CA GLU A 292 6.30 -1.57 -26.06
C GLU A 292 5.34 -2.77 -26.11
N ALA A 293 4.21 -2.59 -26.80
CA ALA A 293 3.27 -3.68 -27.04
C ALA A 293 3.98 -4.83 -27.79
N GLY A 294 3.83 -6.05 -27.28
CA GLY A 294 4.41 -7.26 -27.90
C GLY A 294 5.86 -7.59 -27.54
N PHE A 295 6.55 -6.77 -26.73
CA PHE A 295 7.95 -7.01 -26.35
C PHE A 295 8.14 -8.09 -25.26
N GLY A 296 7.06 -8.67 -24.75
CA GLY A 296 7.10 -9.80 -23.83
C GLY A 296 6.79 -9.50 -22.37
N LYS A 297 6.22 -8.33 -22.02
CA LYS A 297 5.84 -7.99 -20.63
C LYS A 297 4.96 -9.06 -19.96
N SER A 298 3.85 -9.45 -20.59
CA SER A 298 2.96 -10.50 -20.06
C SER A 298 3.64 -11.88 -20.01
N ARG A 299 4.61 -12.13 -20.91
CA ARG A 299 5.41 -13.36 -20.86
C ARG A 299 6.34 -13.37 -19.64
N LEU A 300 7.00 -12.25 -19.36
CA LEU A 300 7.86 -12.08 -18.18
C LEU A 300 7.04 -12.25 -16.89
N LEU A 301 5.86 -11.64 -16.82
CA LEU A 301 4.92 -11.80 -15.70
C LEU A 301 4.50 -13.26 -15.51
N TRP A 302 4.20 -13.97 -16.60
CA TRP A 302 3.85 -15.39 -16.54
C TRP A 302 4.99 -16.27 -15.99
N GLU A 303 6.24 -16.01 -16.40
CA GLU A 303 7.40 -16.71 -15.83
C GLU A 303 7.59 -16.40 -14.34
N PHE A 304 7.39 -15.14 -13.94
CA PHE A 304 7.45 -14.73 -12.53
C PHE A 304 6.35 -15.40 -11.69
N PHE A 305 5.11 -15.45 -12.20
CA PHE A 305 4.02 -16.17 -11.54
C PHE A 305 4.35 -17.66 -11.38
N LYS A 306 4.85 -18.33 -12.44
CA LYS A 306 5.25 -19.75 -12.35
C LYS A 306 6.35 -19.99 -11.33
N HIS A 307 7.28 -19.05 -11.15
CA HIS A 307 8.28 -19.12 -10.10
C HIS A 307 7.62 -19.09 -8.72
N ILE A 308 6.80 -18.06 -8.43
CA ILE A 308 6.10 -17.90 -7.14
C ILE A 308 5.16 -19.08 -6.83
N ASP A 309 4.41 -19.56 -7.82
CA ASP A 309 3.47 -20.66 -7.63
C ASP A 309 4.20 -22.01 -7.37
N GLY A 310 5.50 -22.07 -7.66
CA GLY A 310 6.33 -23.25 -7.41
C GLY A 310 7.11 -23.26 -6.09
N ILE A 311 7.34 -22.11 -5.45
CA ILE A 311 8.11 -22.05 -4.19
C ILE A 311 7.28 -22.55 -3.00
N GLU A 312 7.95 -22.88 -1.89
CA GLU A 312 7.33 -23.37 -0.67
C GLU A 312 6.63 -22.28 0.14
N ALA A 313 7.12 -21.04 0.09
CA ALA A 313 6.55 -19.94 0.84
C ALA A 313 5.11 -19.64 0.39
N GLU A 314 4.20 -19.46 1.33
CA GLU A 314 2.84 -19.00 1.01
C GLU A 314 2.92 -17.51 0.65
N ILE A 315 2.62 -17.18 -0.61
CA ILE A 315 2.58 -15.80 -1.12
C ILE A 315 1.18 -15.51 -1.63
N HIS A 316 0.61 -14.40 -1.17
CA HIS A 316 -0.69 -13.93 -1.58
C HIS A 316 -0.58 -13.08 -2.86
N TRP A 317 -0.78 -13.74 -4.00
CA TRP A 317 -0.84 -13.12 -5.32
C TRP A 317 -2.15 -12.35 -5.53
N HIS A 318 -2.03 -11.11 -6.01
CA HIS A 318 -3.12 -10.29 -6.50
C HIS A 318 -2.70 -9.62 -7.81
N GLN A 319 -3.57 -9.65 -8.80
CA GLN A 319 -3.30 -9.13 -10.13
C GLN A 319 -4.54 -8.39 -10.61
N GLY A 320 -4.32 -7.22 -11.19
CA GLY A 320 -5.36 -6.41 -11.80
C GLY A 320 -4.82 -5.60 -12.97
N ARG A 321 -5.70 -5.22 -13.89
CA ARG A 321 -5.35 -4.52 -15.13
C ARG A 321 -6.04 -3.16 -15.21
N SER A 322 -5.34 -2.16 -15.73
CA SER A 322 -5.93 -0.86 -16.06
C SER A 322 -6.53 -0.92 -17.47
N LEU A 323 -7.84 -0.65 -17.59
CA LEU A 323 -8.57 -0.78 -18.84
C LEU A 323 -8.36 0.44 -19.74
N ALA A 324 -8.10 0.20 -21.03
CA ALA A 324 -7.90 1.26 -22.02
C ALA A 324 -9.18 1.97 -22.50
N TYR A 325 -10.38 1.50 -22.11
CA TYR A 325 -11.64 2.09 -22.56
C TYR A 325 -11.88 3.39 -21.80
N GLY A 326 -11.85 4.52 -22.52
CA GLY A 326 -12.15 5.87 -22.01
C GLY A 326 -11.58 6.10 -20.61
N GLU A 327 -10.28 6.35 -20.48
CA GLU A 327 -9.63 6.66 -19.18
C GLU A 327 -10.05 5.79 -17.97
N GLY A 328 -10.41 4.53 -18.18
CA GLY A 328 -10.48 3.46 -17.18
C GLY A 328 -11.61 3.56 -16.15
N VAL A 329 -12.28 2.43 -15.86
CA VAL A 329 -13.13 2.35 -14.66
C VAL A 329 -12.25 2.59 -13.43
N ALA A 330 -12.64 3.57 -12.62
CA ALA A 330 -11.94 4.00 -11.42
C ALA A 330 -11.43 2.84 -10.55
N TYR A 331 -10.13 2.82 -10.28
CA TYR A 331 -9.46 1.82 -9.45
C TYR A 331 -9.70 0.35 -9.88
N TRP A 332 -10.03 0.07 -11.15
CA TRP A 332 -10.43 -1.28 -11.60
C TRP A 332 -9.45 -2.39 -11.21
N ALA A 333 -8.14 -2.16 -11.41
CA ALA A 333 -7.12 -3.13 -11.05
C ALA A 333 -7.18 -3.50 -9.54
N LEU A 334 -7.45 -2.53 -8.67
CA LEU A 334 -7.59 -2.76 -7.22
C LEU A 334 -8.90 -3.50 -6.91
N THR A 335 -9.99 -3.14 -7.59
CA THR A 335 -11.27 -3.86 -7.52
C THR A 335 -11.10 -5.33 -7.87
N GLU A 336 -10.39 -5.66 -8.95
CA GLU A 336 -10.09 -7.04 -9.35
C GLU A 336 -9.28 -7.78 -8.28
N MET A 337 -8.26 -7.14 -7.70
CA MET A 337 -7.45 -7.73 -6.64
C MET A 337 -8.28 -8.09 -5.41
N VAL A 338 -9.19 -7.20 -4.98
CA VAL A 338 -10.05 -7.43 -3.82
C VAL A 338 -11.10 -8.49 -4.13
N ARG A 339 -11.75 -8.44 -5.30
CA ARG A 339 -12.71 -9.47 -5.75
C ARG A 339 -12.06 -10.86 -5.82
N SER A 340 -10.87 -10.94 -6.42
CA SER A 340 -10.05 -12.15 -6.49
C SER A 340 -9.80 -12.75 -5.11
N ARG A 341 -9.34 -11.93 -4.15
CA ARG A 341 -9.04 -12.38 -2.78
C ARG A 341 -10.28 -12.85 -2.03
N ALA A 342 -11.41 -12.18 -2.24
CA ALA A 342 -12.68 -12.55 -1.62
C ALA A 342 -13.43 -13.68 -2.35
N GLY A 343 -12.93 -14.11 -3.53
CA GLY A 343 -13.59 -15.10 -4.37
C GLY A 343 -14.94 -14.62 -4.92
N ILE A 344 -15.06 -13.32 -5.21
CA ILE A 344 -16.24 -12.68 -5.78
C ILE A 344 -16.11 -12.68 -7.31
N THR A 345 -17.10 -13.23 -8.02
CA THR A 345 -17.17 -13.17 -9.49
C THR A 345 -17.94 -11.94 -9.96
N GLU A 346 -17.81 -11.55 -11.22
CA GLU A 346 -18.52 -10.37 -11.77
C GLU A 346 -20.04 -10.55 -11.82
N ASP A 347 -20.54 -11.78 -11.99
CA ASP A 347 -21.96 -12.11 -12.12
C ASP A 347 -22.65 -12.40 -10.77
N GLU A 348 -21.94 -12.22 -9.66
CA GLU A 348 -22.44 -12.55 -8.32
C GLU A 348 -23.37 -11.46 -7.76
N SER A 349 -24.44 -11.85 -7.05
CA SER A 349 -25.37 -10.88 -6.46
C SER A 349 -24.70 -9.99 -5.40
N PRO A 350 -25.12 -8.72 -5.23
CA PRO A 350 -24.55 -7.82 -4.24
C PRO A 350 -24.59 -8.38 -2.80
N GLU A 351 -25.62 -9.13 -2.42
CA GLU A 351 -25.73 -9.74 -1.10
C GLU A 351 -24.68 -10.83 -0.88
N SER A 352 -24.44 -11.68 -1.88
CA SER A 352 -23.42 -12.73 -1.77
C SER A 352 -22.02 -12.13 -1.78
N ALA A 353 -21.78 -11.13 -2.63
CA ALA A 353 -20.53 -10.39 -2.68
C ALA A 353 -20.21 -9.70 -1.33
N ARG A 354 -21.18 -9.01 -0.71
CA ARG A 354 -21.02 -8.40 0.63
C ARG A 354 -20.69 -9.44 1.70
N ARG A 355 -21.39 -10.59 1.69
CA ARG A 355 -21.12 -11.67 2.65
C ARG A 355 -19.69 -12.20 2.51
N LYS A 356 -19.23 -12.48 1.27
CA LYS A 356 -17.87 -12.94 1.00
C LYS A 356 -16.81 -11.91 1.39
N LEU A 357 -17.07 -10.63 1.12
CA LEU A 357 -16.19 -9.54 1.54
C LEU A 357 -16.01 -9.55 3.07
N ARG A 358 -17.12 -9.62 3.82
CA ARG A 358 -17.08 -9.67 5.30
C ARG A 358 -16.34 -10.89 5.82
N GLU A 359 -16.64 -12.09 5.32
CA GLU A 359 -15.96 -13.33 5.70
C GLU A 359 -14.44 -13.24 5.44
N THR A 360 -14.05 -12.58 4.35
CA THR A 360 -12.64 -12.34 3.98
C THR A 360 -11.97 -11.36 4.94
N ILE A 361 -12.63 -10.24 5.27
CA ILE A 361 -12.12 -9.25 6.23
C ILE A 361 -11.98 -9.90 7.62
N GLU A 362 -12.97 -10.64 8.09
CA GLU A 362 -12.92 -11.34 9.39
C GLU A 362 -11.76 -12.35 9.48
N ARG A 363 -11.40 -12.96 8.35
CA ARG A 363 -10.29 -13.92 8.26
C ARG A 363 -8.92 -13.27 8.47
N TYR A 364 -8.68 -12.09 7.90
CA TYR A 364 -7.35 -11.44 7.93
C TYR A 364 -7.24 -10.33 8.97
N VAL A 365 -8.35 -9.69 9.33
CA VAL A 365 -8.40 -8.55 10.26
C VAL A 365 -8.97 -9.03 11.58
N ALA A 366 -8.14 -9.12 12.62
CA ALA A 366 -8.56 -9.59 13.94
C ALA A 366 -9.27 -8.50 14.78
N ASP A 367 -8.88 -7.23 14.62
CA ASP A 367 -9.41 -6.11 15.40
C ASP A 367 -10.75 -5.60 14.84
N GLU A 368 -11.79 -5.65 15.66
CA GLU A 368 -13.15 -5.21 15.30
C GLU A 368 -13.23 -3.73 14.88
N ARG A 369 -12.40 -2.85 15.47
CA ARG A 369 -12.37 -1.43 15.09
C ARG A 369 -11.81 -1.25 13.69
N GLU A 370 -10.79 -2.01 13.33
CA GLU A 370 -10.24 -1.99 11.97
C GLU A 370 -11.21 -2.57 10.96
N ARG A 371 -11.96 -3.62 11.30
CA ARG A 371 -13.02 -4.14 10.41
C ARG A 371 -14.05 -3.08 10.05
N ARG A 372 -14.51 -2.31 11.05
CA ARG A 372 -15.46 -1.21 10.86
C ARG A 372 -14.90 -0.10 9.98
N LEU A 373 -13.57 0.08 9.97
CA LEU A 373 -12.90 1.01 9.07
C LEU A 373 -12.79 0.41 7.66
N ILE A 374 -12.34 -0.83 7.52
CA ILE A 374 -11.99 -1.46 6.24
C ILE A 374 -13.23 -1.85 5.42
N GLU A 375 -14.25 -2.47 6.04
CA GLU A 375 -15.41 -3.05 5.32
C GLU A 375 -16.17 -2.00 4.48
N PRO A 376 -16.58 -0.83 5.01
CA PRO A 376 -17.32 0.15 4.21
C PRO A 376 -16.51 0.73 3.05
N ARG A 377 -15.19 0.86 3.22
CA ARG A 377 -14.29 1.44 2.20
C ARG A 377 -14.02 0.45 1.07
N LEU A 378 -13.86 -0.83 1.38
CA LEU A 378 -13.78 -1.88 0.36
C LEU A 378 -15.14 -2.13 -0.30
N ALA A 379 -16.24 -2.13 0.46
CA ALA A 379 -17.58 -2.24 -0.11
C ALA A 379 -17.85 -1.10 -1.10
N HIS A 380 -17.45 0.12 -0.75
CA HIS A 380 -17.56 1.27 -1.64
C HIS A 380 -16.66 1.16 -2.89
N LEU A 381 -15.43 0.66 -2.77
CA LEU A 381 -14.56 0.36 -3.91
C LEU A 381 -15.23 -0.64 -4.86
N LEU A 382 -15.80 -1.71 -4.31
CA LEU A 382 -16.48 -2.76 -5.06
C LEU A 382 -17.88 -2.37 -5.57
N GLY A 383 -18.35 -1.16 -5.28
CA GLY A 383 -19.69 -0.65 -5.58
C GLY A 383 -20.84 -1.36 -4.85
N LEU A 384 -20.50 -2.16 -3.84
CA LEU A 384 -21.46 -2.80 -2.94
C LEU A 384 -22.06 -1.81 -1.93
N GLU A 385 -21.64 -0.56 -1.86
CA GLU A 385 -22.23 0.45 -1.00
C GLU A 385 -21.95 1.84 -1.56
N GLU A 386 -22.95 2.72 -1.52
CA GLU A 386 -22.73 4.14 -1.78
C GLU A 386 -22.21 4.82 -0.52
N ARG A 387 -21.06 5.46 -0.66
CA ARG A 387 -20.42 6.29 0.36
C ARG A 387 -19.96 7.56 -0.33
N VAL A 388 -20.07 8.68 0.37
CA VAL A 388 -19.36 9.90 -0.03
C VAL A 388 -18.08 9.93 0.79
N ALA A 389 -16.95 9.64 0.17
CA ALA A 389 -15.67 9.79 0.83
C ALA A 389 -15.33 11.28 0.97
N PRO A 390 -14.95 11.76 2.16
CA PRO A 390 -14.61 13.17 2.35
C PRO A 390 -13.30 13.53 1.64
N ASP A 391 -12.36 12.59 1.53
CA ASP A 391 -11.09 12.72 0.82
C ASP A 391 -10.51 11.33 0.47
N ARG A 392 -9.38 11.33 -0.25
CA ARG A 392 -8.68 10.11 -0.69
C ARG A 392 -8.07 9.31 0.47
N ALA A 393 -7.53 9.99 1.48
CA ALA A 393 -6.89 9.32 2.62
C ALA A 393 -7.90 8.49 3.42
N ASP A 394 -9.18 8.88 3.41
CA ASP A 394 -10.26 8.05 3.95
C ASP A 394 -10.31 6.69 3.29
N LEU A 395 -10.41 6.65 1.97
CA LEU A 395 -10.50 5.41 1.20
C LEU A 395 -9.21 4.60 1.27
N PHE A 396 -8.09 5.26 1.02
CA PHE A 396 -6.78 4.61 0.94
C PHE A 396 -6.41 3.94 2.25
N SER A 397 -6.74 4.54 3.40
CA SER A 397 -6.46 3.93 4.70
C SER A 397 -7.13 2.56 4.87
N GLY A 398 -8.40 2.42 4.46
CA GLY A 398 -9.12 1.15 4.53
C GLY A 398 -8.56 0.10 3.56
N TRP A 399 -8.22 0.50 2.34
CA TRP A 399 -7.66 -0.39 1.33
C TRP A 399 -6.25 -0.85 1.69
N ARG A 400 -5.39 0.08 2.14
CA ARG A 400 -4.05 -0.20 2.64
C ARG A 400 -4.09 -1.18 3.81
N LEU A 401 -4.88 -0.90 4.84
CA LEU A 401 -4.94 -1.73 6.04
C LEU A 401 -5.37 -3.17 5.72
N PHE A 402 -6.23 -3.38 4.72
CA PHE A 402 -6.56 -4.72 4.26
C PHE A 402 -5.32 -5.49 3.79
N PHE A 403 -4.50 -4.92 2.91
CA PHE A 403 -3.27 -5.56 2.42
C PHE A 403 -2.19 -5.65 3.50
N GLU A 404 -2.06 -4.66 4.39
CA GLU A 404 -1.14 -4.72 5.53
C GLU A 404 -1.47 -5.88 6.48
N ARG A 405 -2.77 -6.14 6.72
CA ARG A 405 -3.20 -7.23 7.60
C ARG A 405 -2.97 -8.60 6.97
N ILE A 406 -3.12 -8.71 5.66
CA ILE A 406 -2.72 -9.90 4.90
C ILE A 406 -1.18 -10.08 4.98
N ALA A 407 -0.42 -9.02 4.67
CA ALA A 407 1.05 -9.00 4.69
C ALA A 407 1.66 -9.22 6.08
N GLY A 408 0.88 -8.96 7.14
CA GLY A 408 1.26 -9.24 8.52
C GLY A 408 1.42 -10.73 8.80
N ALA A 409 0.63 -11.58 8.13
CA ALA A 409 0.73 -13.04 8.22
C ALA A 409 1.71 -13.59 7.17
N ASP A 410 1.41 -13.34 5.89
CA ASP A 410 2.12 -13.90 4.75
C ASP A 410 2.36 -12.84 3.68
N PRO A 411 3.49 -12.86 2.96
CA PRO A 411 3.83 -11.85 1.95
C PRO A 411 2.75 -11.63 0.89
N VAL A 412 2.62 -10.37 0.45
CA VAL A 412 1.65 -9.97 -0.57
C VAL A 412 2.37 -9.53 -1.83
N VAL A 413 1.93 -10.04 -2.98
CA VAL A 413 2.34 -9.55 -4.31
C VAL A 413 1.15 -8.85 -4.96
N LEU A 414 1.33 -7.60 -5.38
CA LEU A 414 0.37 -6.80 -6.12
C LEU A 414 0.92 -6.55 -7.54
N VAL A 415 0.23 -7.04 -8.56
CA VAL A 415 0.62 -6.86 -9.97
C VAL A 415 -0.36 -5.94 -10.67
N PHE A 416 0.15 -4.83 -11.19
CA PHE A 416 -0.61 -3.88 -11.98
C PHE A 416 -0.22 -3.96 -13.45
N GLU A 417 -1.13 -4.43 -14.29
CA GLU A 417 -0.94 -4.49 -15.75
C GLU A 417 -1.49 -3.25 -16.45
N ASP A 418 -0.80 -2.84 -17.51
CA ASP A 418 -1.19 -1.72 -18.38
C ASP A 418 -1.41 -0.40 -17.63
N LEU A 419 -0.62 -0.14 -16.58
CA LEU A 419 -0.79 1.01 -15.67
C LEU A 419 -0.66 2.40 -16.34
N HIS A 420 -0.19 2.45 -17.59
CA HIS A 420 -0.25 3.66 -18.43
C HIS A 420 -1.67 4.15 -18.74
N TRP A 421 -2.69 3.30 -18.56
CA TRP A 421 -4.10 3.68 -18.61
C TRP A 421 -4.73 3.97 -17.25
N ALA A 422 -3.98 3.86 -16.16
CA ALA A 422 -4.53 4.04 -14.83
C ALA A 422 -5.01 5.47 -14.59
N ASP A 423 -6.09 5.60 -13.81
CA ASP A 423 -6.52 6.88 -13.28
C ASP A 423 -5.46 7.46 -12.33
N SER A 424 -5.50 8.77 -12.12
CA SER A 424 -4.52 9.46 -11.28
C SER A 424 -4.54 8.97 -9.84
N GLY A 425 -5.73 8.60 -9.33
CA GLY A 425 -5.87 8.10 -7.97
C GLY A 425 -5.24 6.73 -7.76
N MET A 426 -5.27 5.83 -8.75
CA MET A 426 -4.58 4.54 -8.65
C MET A 426 -3.07 4.72 -8.47
N LEU A 427 -2.47 5.66 -9.21
CA LEU A 427 -1.05 5.98 -9.07
C LEU A 427 -0.77 6.56 -7.67
N ASP A 428 -1.60 7.49 -7.22
CA ASP A 428 -1.48 8.10 -5.89
C ASP A 428 -1.68 7.06 -4.77
N PHE A 429 -2.50 6.03 -4.99
CA PHE A 429 -2.67 4.92 -4.05
C PHE A 429 -1.42 4.04 -3.96
N ILE A 430 -0.73 3.78 -5.08
CA ILE A 430 0.53 3.02 -5.08
C ILE A 430 1.61 3.81 -4.32
N ASP A 431 1.73 5.11 -4.56
CA ASP A 431 2.66 5.99 -3.84
C ASP A 431 2.34 6.00 -2.33
N TYR A 432 1.06 6.16 -1.98
CA TYR A 432 0.58 6.08 -0.60
C TYR A 432 0.89 4.72 0.05
N LEU A 433 0.72 3.61 -0.67
CA LEU A 433 0.99 2.26 -0.14
C LEU A 433 2.49 2.06 0.13
N LEU A 434 3.37 2.52 -0.77
CA LEU A 434 4.81 2.45 -0.58
C LEU A 434 5.29 3.27 0.61
N GLU A 435 4.72 4.45 0.79
CA GLU A 435 5.06 5.34 1.90
C GLU A 435 4.62 4.77 3.25
N TRP A 436 3.37 4.31 3.34
CA TRP A 436 2.74 3.97 4.62
C TRP A 436 2.86 2.50 5.01
N SER A 437 3.18 1.61 4.07
CA SER A 437 3.37 0.18 4.31
C SER A 437 4.82 -0.27 4.16
N ALA A 438 5.78 0.65 4.30
CA ALA A 438 7.22 0.39 4.14
C ALA A 438 7.75 -0.78 4.97
N ASP A 439 7.17 -1.05 6.15
CA ASP A 439 7.57 -2.13 7.08
C ASP A 439 6.77 -3.43 6.90
N PHE A 440 6.05 -3.59 5.78
CA PHE A 440 5.32 -4.81 5.44
C PHE A 440 5.94 -5.50 4.22
N PRO A 441 5.92 -6.85 4.14
CA PRO A 441 6.40 -7.60 2.97
C PRO A 441 5.39 -7.51 1.81
N ILE A 442 5.23 -6.32 1.25
CA ILE A 442 4.38 -6.03 0.08
C ILE A 442 5.27 -5.78 -1.13
N PHE A 443 5.20 -6.67 -2.12
CA PHE A 443 5.92 -6.52 -3.37
C PHE A 443 4.98 -6.05 -4.47
N ILE A 444 5.29 -4.92 -5.10
CA ILE A 444 4.51 -4.30 -6.17
C ILE A 444 5.24 -4.47 -7.50
N LEU A 445 4.59 -5.09 -8.48
CA LEU A 445 5.09 -5.21 -9.85
C LEU A 445 4.19 -4.42 -10.79
N VAL A 446 4.76 -3.42 -11.45
CA VAL A 446 4.05 -2.60 -12.44
C VAL A 446 4.50 -2.96 -13.85
N LEU A 447 3.53 -3.14 -14.76
CA LEU A 447 3.79 -3.32 -16.19
C LEU A 447 3.18 -2.13 -16.94
N ALA A 448 4.01 -1.36 -17.65
CA ALA A 448 3.55 -0.21 -18.41
C ALA A 448 4.34 -0.02 -19.72
N ARG A 449 3.99 1.02 -20.48
CA ARG A 449 4.71 1.44 -21.69
C ARG A 449 5.76 2.51 -21.36
N PRO A 450 6.78 2.74 -22.21
CA PRO A 450 7.90 3.62 -21.88
C PRO A 450 7.51 5.06 -21.51
N ASP A 451 6.45 5.59 -22.11
CA ASP A 451 5.82 6.89 -21.81
C ASP A 451 5.31 7.02 -20.37
N PHE A 452 5.20 5.91 -19.63
CA PHE A 452 4.88 5.92 -18.21
C PHE A 452 5.96 6.58 -17.33
N GLU A 453 7.22 6.59 -17.77
CA GLU A 453 8.32 7.20 -17.02
C GLU A 453 8.12 8.71 -16.79
N GLU A 454 7.44 9.39 -17.72
CA GLU A 454 7.07 10.80 -17.57
C GLU A 454 5.97 11.02 -16.51
N MET A 455 5.10 10.02 -16.31
CA MET A 455 4.01 10.09 -15.34
C MET A 455 4.47 9.85 -13.90
N ARG A 456 5.47 8.99 -13.69
CA ARG A 456 6.04 8.66 -12.36
C ARG A 456 7.57 8.44 -12.42
N PRO A 457 8.38 9.51 -12.37
CA PRO A 457 9.85 9.40 -12.46
C PRO A 457 10.53 8.91 -11.18
N ILE A 458 9.81 8.78 -10.06
CA ILE A 458 10.35 8.48 -8.72
C ILE A 458 10.44 6.98 -8.39
N TRP A 459 10.02 6.09 -9.28
CA TRP A 459 10.02 4.66 -9.03
C TRP A 459 11.40 4.04 -9.35
N GLU A 460 12.16 3.74 -8.29
CA GLU A 460 13.62 3.57 -8.34
C GLU A 460 14.11 2.35 -9.15
N THR A 461 13.35 1.25 -9.22
CA THR A 461 13.78 0.02 -9.93
C THR A 461 12.96 -0.18 -11.20
N THR A 462 13.55 0.20 -12.34
CA THR A 462 12.92 0.08 -13.66
C THR A 462 13.68 -0.88 -14.58
N ILE A 463 12.94 -1.80 -15.21
CA ILE A 463 13.42 -2.75 -16.22
C ILE A 463 12.84 -2.31 -17.57
N GLN A 464 13.72 -1.97 -18.52
CA GLN A 464 13.33 -1.57 -19.87
C GLN A 464 13.44 -2.76 -20.83
N LEU A 465 12.31 -3.25 -21.30
CA LEU A 465 12.26 -4.28 -22.34
C LEU A 465 12.36 -3.61 -23.71
N GLY A 466 13.44 -3.90 -24.45
CA GLY A 466 13.64 -3.51 -25.85
C GLY A 466 13.27 -4.59 -26.86
N ALA A 467 13.62 -4.39 -28.13
CA ALA A 467 13.55 -5.45 -29.14
C ALA A 467 14.54 -6.58 -28.82
N LEU A 468 14.20 -7.83 -29.17
CA LEU A 468 15.13 -8.95 -29.08
C LEU A 468 16.20 -8.84 -30.19
N PRO A 469 17.48 -9.12 -29.89
CA PRO A 469 18.52 -9.29 -30.90
C PRO A 469 18.15 -10.40 -31.91
N ASP A 470 18.66 -10.29 -33.14
CA ASP A 470 18.36 -11.23 -34.22
C ASP A 470 18.73 -12.67 -33.86
N GLU A 471 19.85 -12.87 -33.17
CA GLU A 471 20.31 -14.19 -32.73
C GLU A 471 19.29 -14.83 -31.77
N VAL A 472 18.79 -14.04 -30.81
CA VAL A 472 17.80 -14.47 -29.83
C VAL A 472 16.43 -14.70 -30.47
N MET A 473 16.07 -13.92 -31.51
CA MET A 473 14.87 -14.17 -32.30
C MET A 473 14.98 -15.50 -33.07
N GLY A 474 16.17 -15.82 -33.56
CA GLY A 474 16.47 -17.13 -34.15
C GLY A 474 16.27 -18.27 -33.15
N GLU A 475 16.77 -18.12 -31.92
CA GLU A 475 16.55 -19.08 -30.84
C GLU A 475 15.06 -19.26 -30.50
N LEU A 476 14.29 -18.16 -30.48
CA LEU A 476 12.84 -18.19 -30.29
C LEU A 476 12.15 -19.05 -31.35
N LEU A 477 12.48 -18.83 -32.63
CA LEU A 477 11.89 -19.53 -33.76
C LEU A 477 12.30 -21.01 -33.79
N GLU A 478 13.58 -21.31 -33.64
CA GLU A 478 14.10 -22.69 -33.66
C GLU A 478 13.54 -23.51 -32.47
N GLY A 479 13.45 -22.89 -31.30
CA GLY A 479 12.84 -23.53 -30.13
C GLY A 479 11.33 -23.77 -30.26
N LEU A 480 10.65 -22.96 -31.08
CA LEU A 480 9.20 -23.04 -31.31
C LEU A 480 8.84 -23.99 -32.46
N VAL A 481 9.54 -23.87 -33.59
CA VAL A 481 9.31 -24.63 -34.83
C VAL A 481 10.66 -25.16 -35.36
N PRO A 482 11.17 -26.28 -34.82
CA PRO A 482 12.42 -26.86 -35.30
C PRO A 482 12.34 -27.26 -36.77
N GLY A 483 13.39 -26.97 -37.53
CA GLY A 483 13.45 -27.30 -38.96
C GLY A 483 12.61 -26.38 -39.86
N LEU A 484 12.31 -25.16 -39.39
CA LEU A 484 11.77 -24.11 -40.24
C LEU A 484 12.77 -23.79 -41.37
N PRO A 485 12.34 -23.65 -42.64
CA PRO A 485 13.26 -23.32 -43.73
C PRO A 485 14.07 -22.06 -43.43
N PRO A 486 15.41 -22.07 -43.63
CA PRO A 486 16.27 -20.92 -43.30
C PRO A 486 15.79 -19.61 -43.92
N GLU A 487 15.35 -19.64 -45.18
CA GLU A 487 14.87 -18.47 -45.91
C GLU A 487 13.58 -17.90 -45.31
N LEU A 488 12.68 -18.75 -44.81
CA LEU A 488 11.48 -18.28 -44.12
C LEU A 488 11.84 -17.74 -42.73
N SER A 489 12.73 -18.41 -42.00
CA SER A 489 13.18 -17.94 -40.68
C SER A 489 13.84 -16.56 -40.78
N GLU A 490 14.71 -16.34 -41.77
CA GLU A 490 15.30 -15.04 -42.08
C GLU A 490 14.24 -13.99 -42.37
N ARG A 491 13.27 -14.27 -43.26
CA ARG A 491 12.17 -13.33 -43.56
C ARG A 491 11.33 -12.99 -42.34
N ILE A 492 11.04 -13.97 -41.47
CA ILE A 492 10.30 -13.70 -40.23
C ILE A 492 11.12 -12.81 -39.30
N ARG A 493 12.42 -13.06 -39.14
CA ARG A 493 13.30 -12.25 -38.29
C ARG A 493 13.43 -10.82 -38.80
N GLU A 494 13.71 -10.65 -40.09
CA GLU A 494 13.81 -9.34 -40.75
C GLU A 494 12.53 -8.52 -40.56
N ARG A 495 11.35 -9.15 -40.70
CA ARG A 495 10.06 -8.46 -40.56
C ARG A 495 9.61 -8.27 -39.11
N ALA A 496 10.04 -9.15 -38.21
CA ALA A 496 9.73 -9.02 -36.80
C ALA A 496 10.44 -7.80 -36.19
N GLU A 497 11.59 -7.37 -36.73
CA GLU A 497 12.41 -6.27 -36.20
C GLU A 497 12.66 -6.42 -34.68
N GLY A 498 12.85 -7.67 -34.24
CA GLY A 498 13.05 -8.02 -32.83
C GLY A 498 11.80 -8.00 -31.96
N VAL A 499 10.59 -7.83 -32.50
CA VAL A 499 9.31 -7.90 -31.77
C VAL A 499 8.82 -9.36 -31.65
N PRO A 500 8.89 -10.01 -30.47
CA PRO A 500 8.56 -11.43 -30.33
C PRO A 500 7.12 -11.78 -30.71
N LEU A 501 6.19 -10.86 -30.45
CA LEU A 501 4.78 -11.02 -30.79
C LEU A 501 4.57 -11.29 -32.27
N TYR A 502 5.34 -10.63 -33.14
CA TYR A 502 5.24 -10.79 -34.58
C TYR A 502 5.64 -12.20 -35.02
N ALA A 503 6.76 -12.72 -34.50
CA ALA A 503 7.22 -14.07 -34.77
C ALA A 503 6.17 -15.11 -34.33
N VAL A 504 5.64 -14.95 -33.11
CA VAL A 504 4.60 -15.84 -32.56
C VAL A 504 3.31 -15.79 -33.39
N GLU A 505 2.85 -14.60 -33.80
CA GLU A 505 1.68 -14.45 -34.66
C GLU A 505 1.89 -15.04 -36.06
N THR A 506 3.13 -15.00 -36.57
CA THR A 506 3.45 -15.58 -37.88
C THR A 506 3.34 -17.10 -37.80
N VAL A 507 3.86 -17.71 -36.73
CA VAL A 507 3.71 -19.15 -36.50
C VAL A 507 2.23 -19.54 -36.31
N ARG A 508 1.44 -18.73 -35.60
CA ARG A 508 -0.02 -18.96 -35.47
C ARG A 508 -0.73 -18.89 -36.81
N MET A 509 -0.41 -17.92 -37.66
CA MET A 509 -0.96 -17.84 -39.02
C MET A 509 -0.60 -19.10 -39.84
N LEU A 510 0.63 -19.60 -39.74
CA LEU A 510 1.05 -20.83 -40.43
C LEU A 510 0.31 -22.06 -39.92
N LEU A 511 0.02 -22.13 -38.62
CA LEU A 511 -0.82 -23.18 -38.01
C LEU A 511 -2.26 -23.11 -38.52
N ASP A 512 -2.85 -21.90 -38.55
CA ASP A 512 -4.23 -21.68 -39.02
C ASP A 512 -4.41 -22.12 -40.49
N ARG A 513 -3.35 -22.02 -41.31
CA ARG A 513 -3.31 -22.48 -42.71
C ARG A 513 -3.01 -23.98 -42.87
N GLY A 514 -2.76 -24.71 -41.78
CA GLY A 514 -2.43 -26.14 -41.82
C GLY A 514 -1.03 -26.47 -42.34
N LEU A 515 -0.13 -25.49 -42.37
CA LEU A 515 1.24 -25.65 -42.86
C LEU A 515 2.21 -26.15 -41.78
N LEU A 516 1.81 -25.97 -40.52
CA LEU A 516 2.47 -26.51 -39.35
C LEU A 516 1.51 -27.43 -38.59
N ALA A 517 2.05 -28.43 -37.89
CA ALA A 517 1.30 -29.27 -36.96
C ALA A 517 2.06 -29.43 -35.63
N GLN A 518 1.32 -29.56 -34.53
CA GLN A 518 1.92 -29.81 -33.22
C GLN A 518 2.34 -31.28 -33.09
N ARG A 519 3.58 -31.53 -32.68
CA ARG A 519 4.09 -32.86 -32.27
C ARG A 519 4.77 -32.75 -30.91
N GLY A 520 4.11 -33.25 -29.87
CA GLY A 520 4.59 -33.08 -28.49
C GLY A 520 4.57 -31.61 -28.07
N SER A 521 5.71 -31.09 -27.61
CA SER A 521 5.89 -29.70 -27.14
C SER A 521 6.34 -28.72 -28.23
N ARG A 522 6.55 -29.18 -29.48
CA ARG A 522 7.07 -28.38 -30.59
C ARG A 522 6.15 -28.43 -31.81
N TYR A 523 6.34 -27.49 -32.73
CA TYR A 523 5.65 -27.46 -34.01
C TYR A 523 6.56 -27.93 -35.13
N VAL A 524 6.02 -28.70 -36.08
CA VAL A 524 6.78 -29.21 -37.23
C VAL A 524 6.11 -28.79 -38.52
N VAL A 525 6.94 -28.58 -39.54
CA VAL A 525 6.48 -28.27 -40.91
C VAL A 525 5.81 -29.50 -41.53
N THR A 526 4.62 -29.31 -42.10
CA THR A 526 3.82 -30.39 -42.71
C THR A 526 3.42 -30.14 -44.17
N GLY A 527 3.59 -28.93 -44.70
CA GLY A 527 3.29 -28.57 -46.09
C GLY A 527 4.47 -27.90 -46.81
N GLU A 528 4.30 -27.57 -48.10
CA GLU A 528 5.27 -26.78 -48.87
C GLU A 528 5.21 -25.30 -48.43
N VAL A 529 6.35 -24.76 -47.99
CA VAL A 529 6.45 -23.43 -47.35
C VAL A 529 7.10 -22.39 -48.28
N GLU A 530 7.62 -22.82 -49.44
CA GLU A 530 8.50 -22.04 -50.32
C GLU A 530 7.82 -20.81 -50.97
N GLU A 531 6.47 -20.74 -51.01
CA GLU A 531 5.71 -19.65 -51.63
C GLU A 531 5.01 -18.70 -50.64
N LEU A 532 5.24 -18.80 -49.32
CA LEU A 532 4.51 -17.96 -48.37
C LEU A 532 4.97 -16.51 -48.38
N ASP A 533 4.03 -15.60 -48.63
CA ASP A 533 4.24 -14.19 -48.38
C ASP A 533 4.03 -13.87 -46.89
N VAL A 534 5.10 -13.43 -46.23
CA VAL A 534 5.07 -12.95 -44.83
C VAL A 534 4.64 -11.49 -44.87
N PRO A 535 3.48 -11.11 -44.29
CA PRO A 535 2.95 -9.75 -44.38
C PRO A 535 3.91 -8.68 -43.86
N GLU A 536 3.91 -7.48 -44.44
CA GLU A 536 4.86 -6.42 -44.06
C GLU A 536 4.63 -5.82 -42.67
N THR A 537 3.42 -5.96 -42.11
CA THR A 537 3.06 -5.37 -40.80
C THR A 537 2.32 -6.37 -39.92
N LEU A 538 2.44 -6.21 -38.61
CA LEU A 538 1.69 -6.99 -37.63
C LEU A 538 0.17 -6.84 -37.83
N GLN A 539 -0.30 -5.66 -38.23
CA GLN A 539 -1.70 -5.38 -38.55
C GLN A 539 -2.17 -6.21 -39.75
N ALA A 540 -1.38 -6.28 -40.83
CA ALA A 540 -1.69 -7.09 -42.00
C ALA A 540 -1.69 -8.59 -41.68
N LEU A 541 -0.76 -9.04 -40.82
CA LEU A 541 -0.72 -10.41 -40.32
C LEU A 541 -1.98 -10.78 -39.55
N VAL A 542 -2.38 -9.92 -38.60
CA VAL A 542 -3.62 -10.08 -37.82
C VAL A 542 -4.85 -10.05 -38.73
N ALA A 543 -4.91 -9.13 -39.70
CA ALA A 543 -6.00 -9.07 -40.67
C ALA A 543 -6.11 -10.37 -41.49
N ALA A 544 -4.99 -10.90 -41.98
CA ALA A 544 -4.96 -12.16 -42.73
C ALA A 544 -5.44 -13.35 -41.89
N ARG A 545 -5.14 -13.38 -40.59
CA ARG A 545 -5.67 -14.40 -39.65
C ARG A 545 -7.19 -14.27 -39.51
N LEU A 546 -7.71 -13.06 -39.31
CA LEU A 546 -9.16 -12.82 -39.22
C LEU A 546 -9.90 -13.12 -40.53
N ASP A 547 -9.26 -12.90 -41.68
CA ASP A 547 -9.79 -13.25 -42.99
C ASP A 547 -9.88 -14.76 -43.21
N GLY A 548 -9.02 -15.55 -42.55
CA GLY A 548 -9.07 -17.03 -42.57
C GLY A 548 -10.23 -17.64 -41.78
N LEU A 549 -10.96 -16.85 -40.97
CA LEU A 549 -12.08 -17.34 -40.16
C LEU A 549 -13.34 -17.62 -40.99
N GLU A 550 -14.17 -18.56 -40.53
CA GLU A 550 -15.49 -18.78 -41.11
C GLU A 550 -16.38 -17.53 -40.92
N PRO A 551 -17.38 -17.27 -41.78
CA PRO A 551 -18.24 -16.09 -41.66
C PRO A 551 -18.91 -15.93 -40.29
N ALA A 552 -19.35 -17.03 -39.67
CA ALA A 552 -19.96 -17.02 -38.33
C ALA A 552 -18.96 -16.66 -37.23
N GLU A 553 -17.74 -17.20 -37.30
CA GLU A 553 -16.64 -16.90 -36.39
C GLU A 553 -16.21 -15.44 -36.51
N ARG A 554 -16.03 -14.93 -37.74
CA ARG A 554 -15.67 -13.53 -37.99
C ARG A 554 -16.72 -12.57 -37.42
N SER A 555 -18.01 -12.89 -37.56
CA SER A 555 -19.09 -12.11 -36.97
C SER A 555 -19.01 -12.08 -35.44
N VAL A 556 -18.69 -13.21 -34.78
CA VAL A 556 -18.49 -13.25 -33.31
C VAL A 556 -17.32 -12.38 -32.88
N VAL A 557 -16.19 -12.45 -33.57
CA VAL A 557 -15.01 -11.61 -33.29
C VAL A 557 -15.36 -10.13 -33.43
N GLN A 558 -16.14 -9.76 -34.45
CA GLN A 558 -16.60 -8.39 -34.65
C GLN A 558 -17.56 -7.90 -33.55
N ASP A 559 -18.47 -8.74 -33.09
CA ASP A 559 -19.38 -8.40 -31.99
C ASP A 559 -18.62 -8.24 -30.66
N ALA A 560 -17.71 -9.18 -30.38
CA ALA A 560 -16.79 -9.14 -29.25
C ALA A 560 -15.91 -7.88 -29.25
N ALA A 561 -15.46 -7.45 -30.43
CA ALA A 561 -14.56 -6.29 -30.56
C ALA A 561 -15.19 -4.98 -30.07
N VAL A 562 -16.53 -4.90 -30.12
CA VAL A 562 -17.33 -3.78 -29.60
C VAL A 562 -17.47 -3.81 -28.08
N LEU A 563 -17.54 -5.00 -27.48
CA LEU A 563 -17.70 -5.18 -26.03
C LEU A 563 -16.44 -4.82 -25.25
N GLY A 564 -15.26 -5.11 -25.79
CA GLY A 564 -14.00 -4.80 -25.12
C GLY A 564 -12.95 -5.89 -25.26
N GLN A 565 -11.97 -5.89 -24.36
CA GLN A 565 -10.88 -6.87 -24.35
C GLN A 565 -11.32 -8.22 -23.77
N SER A 566 -12.20 -8.22 -22.76
CA SER A 566 -12.88 -9.39 -22.22
C SER A 566 -14.40 -9.24 -22.35
N PHE A 567 -15.10 -10.37 -22.36
CA PHE A 567 -16.54 -10.44 -22.53
C PHE A 567 -17.07 -11.83 -22.15
N THR A 568 -18.37 -11.87 -21.86
CA THR A 568 -19.09 -13.10 -21.55
C THR A 568 -19.81 -13.65 -22.80
N PRO A 569 -20.10 -14.96 -22.87
CA PRO A 569 -20.92 -15.51 -23.95
C PRO A 569 -22.30 -14.86 -24.08
N PRO A 570 -23.04 -14.57 -22.99
CA PRO A 570 -24.30 -13.82 -23.08
C PRO A 570 -24.16 -12.43 -23.68
N ALA A 571 -23.06 -11.70 -23.39
CA ALA A 571 -22.81 -10.38 -23.96
C ALA A 571 -22.65 -10.43 -25.48
N VAL A 572 -21.80 -11.34 -25.97
CA VAL A 572 -21.59 -11.56 -27.41
C VAL A 572 -22.89 -11.99 -28.08
N ALA A 573 -23.66 -12.85 -27.43
CA ALA A 573 -24.96 -13.30 -27.93
C ALA A 573 -25.95 -12.14 -28.08
N ALA A 574 -26.01 -11.25 -27.09
CA ALA A 574 -26.87 -10.08 -27.10
C ALA A 574 -26.49 -9.05 -28.17
N VAL A 575 -25.18 -8.78 -28.36
CA VAL A 575 -24.70 -7.87 -29.40
C VAL A 575 -24.95 -8.41 -30.81
N GLY A 576 -24.71 -9.71 -31.00
CA GLY A 576 -24.85 -10.38 -32.29
C GLY A 576 -26.27 -10.83 -32.65
N GLY A 577 -27.22 -10.77 -31.71
CA GLY A 577 -28.59 -11.25 -31.91
C GLY A 577 -28.68 -12.77 -32.14
N ARG A 578 -27.87 -13.56 -31.42
CA ARG A 578 -27.76 -15.02 -31.55
C ARG A 578 -28.07 -15.75 -30.23
N ALA A 579 -28.22 -17.07 -30.27
CA ALA A 579 -28.41 -17.85 -29.05
C ALA A 579 -27.11 -17.97 -28.23
N VAL A 580 -27.19 -18.00 -26.90
CA VAL A 580 -26.00 -18.13 -26.02
C VAL A 580 -25.22 -19.40 -26.31
N ALA A 581 -25.90 -20.54 -26.50
CA ALA A 581 -25.26 -21.82 -26.82
C ALA A 581 -24.49 -21.78 -28.17
N GLU A 582 -25.01 -21.04 -29.16
CA GLU A 582 -24.32 -20.84 -30.44
C GLU A 582 -23.07 -19.96 -30.26
N ALA A 583 -23.17 -18.91 -29.43
CA ALA A 583 -22.02 -18.07 -29.09
C ALA A 583 -20.93 -18.87 -28.37
N GLU A 584 -21.29 -19.69 -27.37
CA GLU A 584 -20.35 -20.56 -26.63
C GLU A 584 -19.61 -21.54 -27.55
N GLU A 585 -20.32 -22.18 -28.49
CA GLU A 585 -19.70 -23.09 -29.45
C GLU A 585 -18.66 -22.37 -30.33
N LEU A 586 -19.03 -21.20 -30.88
CA LEU A 586 -18.13 -20.41 -31.72
C LEU A 586 -16.94 -19.84 -30.94
N LEU A 587 -17.17 -19.38 -29.70
CA LEU A 587 -16.12 -18.92 -28.80
C LEU A 587 -15.13 -20.05 -28.48
N GLY A 588 -15.61 -21.27 -28.25
CA GLY A 588 -14.75 -22.46 -28.06
C GLY A 588 -13.86 -22.76 -29.27
N ARG A 589 -14.38 -22.62 -30.49
CA ARG A 589 -13.58 -22.74 -31.73
C ARG A 589 -12.56 -21.61 -31.87
N LEU A 590 -12.91 -20.39 -31.46
CA LEU A 590 -11.98 -19.25 -31.48
C LEU A 590 -10.86 -19.37 -30.44
N VAL A 591 -11.12 -20.03 -29.31
CA VAL A 591 -10.08 -20.39 -28.33
C VAL A 591 -9.13 -21.44 -28.90
N SER A 592 -9.64 -22.48 -29.58
CA SER A 592 -8.77 -23.49 -30.19
C SER A 592 -7.92 -22.93 -31.34
N LYS A 593 -8.42 -21.92 -32.06
CA LYS A 593 -7.68 -21.13 -33.07
C LYS A 593 -6.78 -20.03 -32.48
N GLN A 594 -6.70 -19.91 -31.15
CA GLN A 594 -5.91 -18.87 -30.46
C GLN A 594 -6.22 -17.43 -30.92
N VAL A 595 -7.47 -17.16 -31.25
CA VAL A 595 -7.97 -15.79 -31.44
C VAL A 595 -8.38 -15.22 -30.07
N LEU A 596 -8.99 -16.08 -29.24
CA LEU A 596 -9.44 -15.76 -27.90
C LEU A 596 -8.72 -16.65 -26.86
N ALA A 597 -8.68 -16.18 -25.63
CA ALA A 597 -8.36 -16.96 -24.45
C ALA A 597 -9.61 -17.13 -23.58
N TYR A 598 -9.67 -18.21 -22.81
CA TYR A 598 -10.69 -18.45 -21.80
C TYR A 598 -10.07 -18.33 -20.41
N GLN A 599 -10.70 -17.55 -19.54
CA GLN A 599 -10.23 -17.34 -18.17
C GLN A 599 -10.77 -18.43 -17.26
N ASP A 600 -9.94 -19.44 -16.96
CA ASP A 600 -10.30 -20.57 -16.10
C ASP A 600 -9.77 -20.42 -14.66
N ASP A 601 -9.00 -19.37 -14.38
CA ASP A 601 -8.38 -19.19 -13.08
C ASP A 601 -9.43 -19.07 -11.98
N PRO A 602 -9.44 -19.99 -10.99
CA PRO A 602 -10.37 -19.93 -9.88
C PRO A 602 -10.20 -18.67 -9.02
N ARG A 603 -9.06 -17.99 -9.13
CA ARG A 603 -8.76 -16.75 -8.43
C ARG A 603 -9.14 -15.50 -9.24
N SER A 604 -9.50 -15.61 -10.51
CA SER A 604 -9.82 -14.44 -11.34
C SER A 604 -11.25 -13.98 -11.10
N ALA A 605 -11.47 -12.66 -10.99
CA ALA A 605 -12.81 -12.08 -11.00
C ALA A 605 -13.53 -12.33 -12.34
N GLU A 606 -12.75 -12.35 -13.43
CA GLU A 606 -13.23 -12.64 -14.80
C GLU A 606 -13.38 -14.14 -15.09
N ARG A 607 -13.42 -14.99 -14.07
CA ARG A 607 -13.53 -16.43 -14.26
C ARG A 607 -14.76 -16.77 -15.11
N GLY A 608 -14.56 -17.58 -16.14
CA GLY A 608 -15.62 -17.97 -17.08
C GLY A 608 -15.78 -17.02 -18.27
N GLN A 609 -14.99 -15.96 -18.35
CA GLN A 609 -15.00 -15.03 -19.48
C GLN A 609 -14.03 -15.42 -20.58
N TYR A 610 -14.26 -14.83 -21.75
CA TYR A 610 -13.37 -14.90 -22.90
C TYR A 610 -12.69 -13.55 -23.07
N SER A 611 -11.46 -13.55 -23.57
CA SER A 611 -10.74 -12.33 -23.90
C SER A 611 -9.99 -12.46 -25.21
N PHE A 612 -9.77 -11.34 -25.89
CA PHE A 612 -8.86 -11.34 -27.04
C PHE A 612 -7.46 -11.70 -26.55
N LEU A 613 -6.83 -12.65 -27.24
CA LEU A 613 -5.46 -13.07 -26.88
C LEU A 613 -4.47 -11.91 -27.02
N GLN A 614 -4.77 -10.95 -27.91
CA GLN A 614 -4.01 -9.72 -28.13
C GLN A 614 -4.96 -8.55 -28.34
N ALA A 615 -4.64 -7.38 -27.76
CA ALA A 615 -5.41 -6.16 -27.98
C ALA A 615 -5.47 -5.73 -29.45
N LEU A 616 -4.45 -6.08 -30.25
CA LEU A 616 -4.42 -5.77 -31.68
C LEU A 616 -5.49 -6.53 -32.49
N LEU A 617 -5.80 -7.78 -32.13
CA LEU A 617 -6.89 -8.56 -32.76
C LEU A 617 -8.22 -7.82 -32.63
N ARG A 618 -8.50 -7.27 -31.45
CA ARG A 618 -9.67 -6.43 -31.20
C ARG A 618 -9.70 -5.20 -32.10
N GLY A 619 -8.58 -4.46 -32.14
CA GLY A 619 -8.48 -3.22 -32.92
C GLY A 619 -8.71 -3.43 -34.42
N VAL A 620 -8.10 -4.47 -35.00
CA VAL A 620 -8.29 -4.82 -36.41
C VAL A 620 -9.74 -5.27 -36.66
N ALA A 621 -10.29 -6.15 -35.82
CA ALA A 621 -11.67 -6.61 -35.94
C ALA A 621 -12.68 -5.45 -35.87
N TYR A 622 -12.54 -4.54 -34.90
CA TYR A 622 -13.37 -3.35 -34.77
C TYR A 622 -13.24 -2.42 -35.99
N GLY A 623 -12.02 -2.30 -36.52
CA GLY A 623 -11.71 -1.52 -37.72
C GLY A 623 -12.51 -1.96 -38.96
N THR A 624 -12.81 -3.27 -39.09
CA THR A 624 -13.57 -3.83 -40.22
C THR A 624 -15.07 -3.49 -40.21
N LEU A 625 -15.62 -3.00 -39.10
CA LEU A 625 -17.04 -2.68 -38.97
C LEU A 625 -17.40 -1.40 -39.76
N SER A 626 -18.51 -1.45 -40.50
CA SER A 626 -19.11 -0.26 -41.13
C SER A 626 -19.61 0.74 -40.07
N ARG A 627 -19.77 2.03 -40.42
CA ARG A 627 -20.30 3.04 -39.49
C ARG A 627 -21.66 2.66 -38.91
N ARG A 628 -22.56 2.15 -39.76
CA ARG A 628 -23.89 1.67 -39.37
C ARG A 628 -23.81 0.48 -38.41
N ASP A 629 -22.92 -0.46 -38.69
CA ASP A 629 -22.68 -1.64 -37.86
C ASP A 629 -22.10 -1.27 -36.48
N ARG A 630 -21.18 -0.31 -36.42
CA ARG A 630 -20.61 0.19 -35.16
C ARG A 630 -21.70 0.79 -34.28
N LYS A 631 -22.54 1.68 -34.84
CA LYS A 631 -23.66 2.26 -34.10
C LYS A 631 -24.60 1.18 -33.57
N ALA A 632 -25.04 0.26 -34.42
CA ALA A 632 -25.97 -0.80 -34.03
C ALA A 632 -25.42 -1.68 -32.90
N ARG A 633 -24.15 -2.09 -32.99
CA ARG A 633 -23.49 -2.94 -31.99
C ARG A 633 -23.22 -2.19 -30.69
N HIS A 634 -22.79 -0.93 -30.72
CA HIS A 634 -22.60 -0.14 -29.50
C HIS A 634 -23.92 0.06 -28.74
N LEU A 635 -25.02 0.31 -29.44
CA LEU A 635 -26.35 0.38 -28.82
C LEU A 635 -26.84 -0.97 -28.30
N ALA A 636 -26.47 -2.08 -28.94
CA ALA A 636 -26.77 -3.42 -28.42
C ALA A 636 -25.94 -3.74 -27.16
N ALA A 637 -24.65 -3.39 -27.15
CA ALA A 637 -23.77 -3.54 -26.00
C ALA A 637 -24.26 -2.71 -24.81
N ALA A 638 -24.59 -1.43 -25.03
CA ALA A 638 -25.13 -0.55 -23.98
C ALA A 638 -26.42 -1.12 -23.38
N ARG A 639 -27.36 -1.62 -24.19
CA ARG A 639 -28.60 -2.24 -23.70
C ARG A 639 -28.32 -3.49 -22.87
N TYR A 640 -27.46 -4.38 -23.35
CA TYR A 640 -27.09 -5.60 -22.62
C TYR A 640 -26.46 -5.26 -21.26
N LEU A 641 -25.55 -4.29 -21.23
CA LEU A 641 -24.90 -3.85 -19.99
C LEU A 641 -25.90 -3.23 -19.00
N GLN A 642 -26.83 -2.39 -19.48
CA GLN A 642 -27.89 -1.84 -18.65
C GLN A 642 -28.81 -2.92 -18.04
N GLU A 643 -29.13 -3.96 -18.81
CA GLU A 643 -29.97 -5.07 -18.35
C GLU A 643 -29.22 -6.00 -17.38
N SER A 644 -27.94 -6.27 -17.64
CA SER A 644 -27.12 -7.18 -16.83
C SER A 644 -26.71 -6.57 -15.48
N TRP A 645 -26.58 -5.25 -15.43
CA TRP A 645 -26.22 -4.47 -14.24
C TRP A 645 -27.43 -3.71 -13.68
N ALA A 646 -28.64 -4.26 -13.83
CA ALA A 646 -29.87 -3.66 -13.35
C ALA A 646 -29.87 -3.55 -11.81
N GLY A 647 -29.31 -2.46 -11.28
CA GLY A 647 -29.09 -2.21 -9.86
C GLY A 647 -27.86 -1.33 -9.61
N ASP A 648 -26.79 -1.52 -10.41
CA ASP A 648 -25.45 -0.97 -10.16
C ASP A 648 -24.88 -0.26 -11.41
N VAL A 649 -25.75 0.36 -12.22
CA VAL A 649 -25.39 1.06 -13.47
C VAL A 649 -24.30 2.12 -13.26
N GLY A 650 -24.22 2.70 -12.06
CA GLY A 650 -23.18 3.65 -11.67
C GLY A 650 -21.74 3.10 -11.75
N GLU A 651 -21.53 1.80 -11.51
CA GLU A 651 -20.20 1.18 -11.58
C GLU A 651 -19.62 1.16 -13.00
N ILE A 652 -20.49 1.01 -13.99
CA ILE A 652 -20.13 0.90 -15.40
C ILE A 652 -20.53 2.14 -16.22
N ALA A 653 -20.87 3.24 -15.54
CA ALA A 653 -21.42 4.44 -16.17
C ALA A 653 -20.50 5.02 -17.24
N GLU A 654 -19.18 5.01 -17.02
CA GLU A 654 -18.19 5.47 -17.99
C GLU A 654 -18.12 4.58 -19.24
N VAL A 655 -18.23 3.26 -19.06
CA VAL A 655 -18.27 2.29 -20.17
C VAL A 655 -19.54 2.50 -21.00
N LEU A 656 -20.69 2.68 -20.34
CA LEU A 656 -21.96 3.00 -21.00
C LEU A 656 -21.89 4.33 -21.76
N ALA A 657 -21.35 5.37 -21.13
CA ALA A 657 -21.13 6.67 -21.76
C ALA A 657 -20.26 6.54 -23.02
N SER A 658 -19.17 5.76 -22.94
CA SER A 658 -18.29 5.49 -24.08
C SER A 658 -19.04 4.81 -25.24
N HIS A 659 -19.91 3.84 -24.96
CA HIS A 659 -20.74 3.22 -25.99
C HIS A 659 -21.74 4.18 -26.62
N PHE A 660 -22.41 5.02 -25.83
CA PHE A 660 -23.33 6.04 -26.38
C PHE A 660 -22.60 7.10 -27.20
N LEU A 661 -21.44 7.58 -26.74
CA LEU A 661 -20.59 8.50 -27.49
C LEU A 661 -20.11 7.87 -28.80
N ALA A 662 -19.59 6.64 -28.77
CA ALA A 662 -19.16 5.93 -29.97
C ALA A 662 -20.30 5.69 -30.97
N ALA A 663 -21.51 5.40 -30.48
CA ALA A 663 -22.69 5.26 -31.32
C ALA A 663 -23.11 6.59 -31.97
N ALA A 664 -23.09 7.69 -31.21
CA ALA A 664 -23.39 9.03 -31.73
C ALA A 664 -22.34 9.53 -32.75
N GLU A 665 -21.06 9.21 -32.50
CA GLU A 665 -19.93 9.55 -33.37
C GLU A 665 -19.98 8.78 -34.71
N ALA A 666 -20.40 7.52 -34.67
CA ALA A 666 -20.45 6.66 -35.85
C ALA A 666 -21.45 7.16 -36.92
N GLU A 667 -22.59 7.73 -36.52
CA GLU A 667 -23.57 8.36 -37.42
C GLU A 667 -24.06 9.72 -36.86
N ARG A 668 -23.25 10.77 -36.99
CA ARG A 668 -23.54 12.10 -36.42
C ARG A 668 -24.85 12.74 -36.88
N ASP A 669 -25.30 12.46 -38.10
CA ASP A 669 -26.47 13.12 -38.73
C ASP A 669 -27.76 12.28 -38.68
N SER A 670 -27.80 11.21 -37.88
CA SER A 670 -28.98 10.35 -37.79
C SER A 670 -30.10 10.96 -36.92
N ALA A 671 -31.37 10.64 -37.23
CA ALA A 671 -32.52 11.22 -36.54
C ALA A 671 -32.60 10.87 -35.04
N ASP A 672 -31.95 9.79 -34.62
CA ASP A 672 -31.83 9.32 -33.24
C ASP A 672 -30.58 9.84 -32.51
N THR A 673 -29.63 10.50 -33.19
CA THR A 673 -28.41 11.03 -32.56
C THR A 673 -28.67 11.95 -31.36
N PRO A 674 -29.64 12.88 -31.39
CA PRO A 674 -29.93 13.72 -30.22
C PRO A 674 -30.33 12.90 -28.98
N LYS A 675 -31.10 11.82 -29.17
CA LYS A 675 -31.48 10.92 -28.07
C LYS A 675 -30.29 10.15 -27.52
N ILE A 676 -29.39 9.69 -28.40
CA ILE A 676 -28.16 8.99 -27.99
C ILE A 676 -27.24 9.93 -27.22
N ARG A 677 -27.11 11.19 -27.65
CA ARG A 677 -26.35 12.23 -26.94
C ARG A 677 -26.92 12.56 -25.57
N ALA A 678 -28.25 12.61 -25.43
CA ALA A 678 -28.88 12.79 -24.12
C ALA A 678 -28.54 11.63 -23.17
N LEU A 679 -28.59 10.39 -23.64
CA LEU A 679 -28.18 9.20 -22.86
C LEU A 679 -26.68 9.24 -22.50
N ALA A 680 -25.82 9.67 -23.42
CA ALA A 680 -24.39 9.85 -23.17
C ALA A 680 -24.14 10.89 -22.07
N ARG A 681 -24.84 12.03 -22.11
CA ARG A 681 -24.75 13.08 -21.08
C ARG A 681 -25.15 12.57 -19.70
N GLU A 682 -26.28 11.87 -19.60
CA GLU A 682 -26.79 11.32 -18.34
C GLU A 682 -25.83 10.29 -17.75
N THR A 683 -25.29 9.40 -18.58
CA THR A 683 -24.30 8.41 -18.15
C THR A 683 -22.93 9.01 -17.81
N LEU A 684 -22.49 10.07 -18.49
CA LEU A 684 -21.29 10.84 -18.12
C LEU A 684 -21.47 11.55 -16.76
N ALA A 685 -22.65 12.10 -16.49
CA ALA A 685 -22.93 12.72 -15.20
C ALA A 685 -22.91 11.69 -14.06
N GLU A 686 -23.39 10.48 -14.33
CA GLU A 686 -23.30 9.34 -13.40
C GLU A 686 -21.84 8.89 -13.20
N ALA A 687 -21.06 8.78 -14.28
CA ALA A 687 -19.63 8.46 -14.21
C ALA A 687 -18.86 9.50 -13.37
N GLY A 688 -19.16 10.79 -13.57
CA GLY A 688 -18.60 11.87 -12.77
C GLY A 688 -18.96 11.74 -11.29
N ARG A 689 -20.21 11.36 -10.97
CA ARG A 689 -20.66 11.17 -9.58
C ARG A 689 -19.93 10.00 -8.93
N ARG A 690 -19.79 8.89 -9.66
CA ARG A 690 -19.06 7.71 -9.21
C ARG A 690 -17.59 8.03 -8.96
N ALA A 691 -16.92 8.69 -9.89
CA ALA A 691 -15.53 9.13 -9.73
C ALA A 691 -15.37 10.07 -8.52
N ALA A 692 -16.27 11.04 -8.34
CA ALA A 692 -16.24 11.95 -7.19
C ALA A 692 -16.41 11.20 -5.86
N SER A 693 -17.30 10.20 -5.80
CA SER A 693 -17.49 9.35 -4.61
C SER A 693 -16.22 8.60 -4.20
N LEU A 694 -15.39 8.22 -5.19
CA LEU A 694 -14.09 7.57 -5.02
C LEU A 694 -12.92 8.57 -4.85
N ALA A 695 -13.23 9.84 -4.61
CA ALA A 695 -12.27 10.92 -4.46
C ALA A 695 -11.35 11.13 -5.69
N LEU A 696 -11.82 10.78 -6.88
CA LEU A 696 -11.15 11.00 -8.17
C LEU A 696 -11.57 12.33 -8.80
N GLY A 697 -11.14 13.43 -8.20
CA GLY A 697 -11.56 14.77 -8.61
C GLY A 697 -11.27 15.11 -10.08
N ARG A 698 -10.13 14.66 -10.64
CA ARG A 698 -9.76 14.96 -12.04
C ARG A 698 -10.62 14.18 -13.03
N GLU A 699 -10.84 12.90 -12.76
CA GLU A 699 -11.68 12.00 -13.56
C GLU A 699 -13.14 12.44 -13.52
N ALA A 700 -13.63 12.81 -12.34
CA ALA A 700 -14.96 13.38 -12.16
C ALA A 700 -15.13 14.68 -12.94
N GLN A 701 -14.19 15.61 -12.83
CA GLN A 701 -14.18 16.86 -13.58
C GLN A 701 -14.23 16.60 -15.09
N ARG A 702 -13.38 15.71 -15.62
CA ARG A 702 -13.38 15.37 -17.06
C ARG A 702 -14.72 14.81 -17.54
N SER A 703 -15.34 13.94 -16.75
CA SER A 703 -16.65 13.37 -17.08
C SER A 703 -17.73 14.44 -17.11
N TYR A 704 -17.75 15.35 -16.12
CA TYR A 704 -18.68 16.46 -16.10
C TYR A 704 -18.42 17.47 -17.21
N ASP A 705 -17.17 17.82 -17.51
CA ASP A 705 -16.82 18.73 -18.62
C ASP A 705 -17.32 18.16 -19.97
N LYS A 706 -17.13 16.85 -20.24
CA LYS A 706 -17.70 16.18 -21.42
C LYS A 706 -19.23 16.20 -21.42
N ALA A 707 -19.87 16.06 -20.25
CA ALA A 707 -21.32 16.16 -20.15
C ALA A 707 -21.83 17.59 -20.41
N VAL A 708 -21.08 18.63 -20.00
CA VAL A 708 -21.37 20.04 -20.27
C VAL A 708 -21.38 20.33 -21.77
N GLU A 709 -20.45 19.74 -22.54
CA GLU A 709 -20.42 19.87 -24.01
C GLU A 709 -21.68 19.31 -24.70
N LEU A 710 -22.36 18.35 -24.05
CA LEU A 710 -23.59 17.72 -24.54
C LEU A 710 -24.87 18.37 -23.98
N ALA A 711 -24.76 19.36 -23.09
CA ALA A 711 -25.92 20.04 -22.50
C ALA A 711 -26.57 20.98 -23.52
N GLU A 712 -27.89 20.85 -23.71
CA GLU A 712 -28.67 21.68 -24.64
C GLU A 712 -29.36 22.87 -23.95
N ASP A 713 -29.61 22.77 -22.64
CA ASP A 713 -30.26 23.78 -21.82
C ASP A 713 -29.36 24.31 -20.70
N ASP A 714 -29.65 25.53 -20.24
CA ASP A 714 -28.86 26.26 -19.26
C ASP A 714 -28.95 25.67 -17.84
N ASP A 715 -30.08 25.04 -17.47
CA ASP A 715 -30.29 24.44 -16.15
C ASP A 715 -29.41 23.19 -15.95
N THR A 716 -29.45 22.30 -16.94
CA THR A 716 -28.52 21.17 -17.04
C THR A 716 -27.07 21.64 -17.05
N ARG A 717 -26.75 22.66 -17.85
CA ARG A 717 -25.38 23.18 -17.97
C ARG A 717 -24.87 23.72 -16.64
N ALA A 718 -25.69 24.50 -15.92
CA ALA A 718 -25.36 25.02 -14.59
C ALA A 718 -25.04 23.89 -13.60
N THR A 719 -25.89 22.85 -13.58
CA THR A 719 -25.72 21.69 -12.70
C THR A 719 -24.44 20.92 -12.98
N LEU A 720 -24.13 20.65 -14.25
CA LEU A 720 -22.91 19.93 -14.61
C LEU A 720 -21.65 20.78 -14.34
N LEU A 721 -21.71 22.10 -14.54
CA LEU A 721 -20.62 23.02 -14.20
C LEU A 721 -20.38 23.11 -12.69
N GLU A 722 -21.44 23.12 -11.86
CA GLU A 722 -21.29 23.04 -10.40
C GLU A 722 -20.52 21.78 -9.99
N GLN A 723 -20.93 20.63 -10.52
CA GLN A 723 -20.29 19.36 -10.19
C GLN A 723 -18.85 19.28 -10.72
N ALA A 724 -18.59 19.79 -11.92
CA ALA A 724 -17.24 19.90 -12.47
C ALA A 724 -16.34 20.80 -11.60
N GLY A 725 -16.88 21.93 -11.13
CA GLY A 725 -16.17 22.84 -10.23
C GLY A 725 -15.86 22.22 -8.87
N ARG A 726 -16.81 21.49 -8.28
CA ARG A 726 -16.59 20.73 -7.04
C ARG A 726 -15.55 19.62 -7.21
N ALA A 727 -15.58 18.92 -8.34
CA ALA A 727 -14.60 17.90 -8.67
C ALA A 727 -13.19 18.49 -8.85
N ALA A 728 -13.07 19.66 -9.48
CA ALA A 728 -11.81 20.39 -9.61
C ALA A 728 -11.27 20.86 -8.24
N TRP A 729 -12.13 21.35 -7.35
CA TRP A 729 -11.75 21.68 -5.97
C TRP A 729 -11.20 20.45 -5.23
N LEU A 730 -11.87 19.30 -5.34
CA LEU A 730 -11.42 18.03 -4.76
C LEU A 730 -10.09 17.56 -5.36
N ALA A 731 -9.81 17.89 -6.62
CA ALA A 731 -8.53 17.62 -7.29
C ALA A 731 -7.39 18.58 -6.88
N GLY A 732 -7.69 19.60 -6.05
CA GLY A 732 -6.75 20.66 -5.70
C GLY A 732 -6.52 21.69 -6.80
N ASP A 733 -7.32 21.70 -7.87
CA ASP A 733 -7.21 22.66 -8.97
C ASP A 733 -8.15 23.85 -8.73
N ALA A 734 -7.65 24.82 -7.95
CA ALA A 734 -8.39 26.00 -7.59
C ALA A 734 -8.77 26.88 -8.80
N ALA A 735 -7.93 26.90 -9.85
CA ALA A 735 -8.20 27.67 -11.06
C ALA A 735 -9.35 27.05 -11.86
N ALA A 736 -9.29 25.73 -12.10
CA ALA A 736 -10.35 25.02 -12.79
C ALA A 736 -11.68 25.06 -12.01
N SER A 737 -11.63 24.96 -10.68
CA SER A 737 -12.79 25.14 -9.79
C SER A 737 -13.46 26.49 -10.01
N GLN A 738 -12.69 27.59 -9.95
CA GLN A 738 -13.20 28.93 -10.15
C GLN A 738 -13.78 29.14 -11.57
N GLU A 739 -13.10 28.63 -12.61
CA GLU A 739 -13.53 28.74 -14.01
C GLU A 739 -14.91 28.10 -14.26
N ARG A 740 -15.25 27.03 -13.52
CA ARG A 740 -16.51 26.29 -13.67
C ARG A 740 -17.62 26.78 -12.75
N LEU A 741 -17.29 27.12 -11.50
CA LEU A 741 -18.28 27.56 -10.52
C LEU A 741 -18.84 28.95 -10.84
N ASN A 742 -18.04 29.88 -11.38
CA ASN A 742 -18.53 31.22 -11.71
C ASN A 742 -19.67 31.19 -12.74
N PRO A 743 -19.53 30.55 -13.93
CA PRO A 743 -20.64 30.42 -14.86
C PRO A 743 -21.83 29.62 -14.30
N ALA A 744 -21.60 28.60 -13.46
CA ALA A 744 -22.68 27.86 -12.81
C ALA A 744 -23.55 28.78 -11.92
N ILE A 745 -22.91 29.62 -11.10
CA ILE A 745 -23.58 30.60 -10.24
C ILE A 745 -24.36 31.61 -11.09
N GLU A 746 -23.74 32.16 -12.14
CA GLU A 746 -24.41 33.12 -13.04
C GLU A 746 -25.66 32.53 -13.70
N LEU A 747 -25.60 31.27 -14.16
CA LEU A 747 -26.75 30.59 -14.76
C LEU A 747 -27.85 30.32 -13.72
N TYR A 748 -27.51 29.90 -12.50
CA TYR A 748 -28.49 29.71 -11.44
C TYR A 748 -29.16 31.01 -11.00
N GLU A 749 -28.40 32.11 -10.89
CA GLU A 749 -28.93 33.43 -10.56
C GLU A 749 -29.86 33.94 -11.67
N ALA A 750 -29.48 33.79 -12.93
CA ALA A 750 -30.31 34.15 -14.08
C ALA A 750 -31.63 33.34 -14.13
N ALA A 751 -31.59 32.07 -13.72
CA ALA A 751 -32.75 31.20 -13.63
C ALA A 751 -33.57 31.39 -12.34
N GLY A 752 -33.09 32.18 -11.37
CA GLY A 752 -33.74 32.38 -10.07
C GLY A 752 -33.62 31.20 -9.10
N VAL A 753 -32.71 30.25 -9.37
CA VAL A 753 -32.47 29.04 -8.54
C VAL A 753 -31.46 29.36 -7.43
N THR A 754 -31.88 30.23 -6.51
CA THR A 754 -31.00 30.85 -5.49
C THR A 754 -30.31 29.86 -4.55
N GLU A 755 -30.95 28.75 -4.18
CA GLU A 755 -30.35 27.72 -3.32
C GLU A 755 -29.18 26.99 -4.01
N ALA A 756 -29.29 26.72 -5.31
CA ALA A 756 -28.22 26.08 -6.07
C ALA A 756 -27.03 27.04 -6.28
N ALA A 757 -27.32 28.31 -6.57
CA ALA A 757 -26.31 29.37 -6.60
C ALA A 757 -25.55 29.48 -5.26
N ALA A 758 -26.26 29.36 -4.13
CA ALA A 758 -25.67 29.37 -2.80
C ALA A 758 -24.74 28.17 -2.57
N ARG A 759 -25.17 26.94 -2.93
CA ARG A 759 -24.32 25.73 -2.83
C ARG A 759 -23.05 25.83 -3.67
N ALA A 760 -23.14 26.29 -4.91
CA ALA A 760 -21.98 26.51 -5.77
C ALA A 760 -21.04 27.58 -5.19
N SER A 761 -21.61 28.66 -4.64
CA SER A 761 -20.87 29.75 -4.00
C SER A 761 -20.06 29.29 -2.78
N ILE A 762 -20.55 28.32 -2.01
CA ILE A 762 -19.84 27.78 -0.84
C ILE A 762 -18.56 27.06 -1.25
N VAL A 763 -18.59 26.26 -2.32
CA VAL A 763 -17.39 25.58 -2.85
C VAL A 763 -16.39 26.59 -3.40
N LEU A 764 -16.88 27.64 -4.06
CA LEU A 764 -16.02 28.72 -4.55
C LEU A 764 -15.36 29.49 -3.39
N ALA A 765 -16.06 29.64 -2.27
CA ALA A 765 -15.49 30.27 -1.08
C ALA A 765 -14.35 29.44 -0.47
N GLU A 766 -14.51 28.11 -0.38
CA GLU A 766 -13.42 27.19 0.01
C GLU A 766 -12.23 27.26 -0.96
N THR A 767 -12.52 27.41 -2.26
CA THR A 767 -11.49 27.63 -3.29
C THR A 767 -10.71 28.93 -3.03
N PHE A 768 -11.38 30.01 -2.64
CA PHE A 768 -10.71 31.26 -2.27
C PHE A 768 -9.85 31.16 -1.02
N ILE A 769 -10.24 30.34 -0.03
CA ILE A 769 -9.36 30.10 1.13
C ILE A 769 -8.04 29.47 0.71
N THR A 770 -8.11 28.47 -0.17
CA THR A 770 -6.91 27.79 -0.71
C THR A 770 -6.01 28.75 -1.50
N LEU A 771 -6.61 29.76 -2.14
CA LEU A 771 -5.91 30.83 -2.85
C LEU A 771 -5.51 32.02 -1.96
N ASN A 772 -5.60 31.90 -0.64
CA ASN A 772 -5.28 32.95 0.33
C ASN A 772 -6.13 34.23 0.17
N ARG A 773 -7.38 34.09 -0.31
CA ARG A 773 -8.35 35.18 -0.55
C ARG A 773 -9.52 35.11 0.45
N LEU A 774 -9.18 35.09 1.74
CA LEU A 774 -10.12 34.86 2.85
C LEU A 774 -11.34 35.79 2.84
N GLU A 775 -11.17 37.09 2.60
CA GLU A 775 -12.28 38.05 2.65
C GLU A 775 -13.31 37.84 1.53
N GLU A 776 -12.86 37.41 0.36
CA GLU A 776 -13.75 37.08 -0.75
C GLU A 776 -14.54 35.81 -0.42
N GLY A 777 -13.89 34.83 0.22
CA GLY A 777 -14.55 33.63 0.74
C GLY A 777 -15.62 33.96 1.80
N VAL A 778 -15.30 34.80 2.79
CA VAL A 778 -16.26 35.23 3.82
C VAL A 778 -17.45 35.95 3.20
N SER A 779 -17.21 36.93 2.33
CA SER A 779 -18.29 37.68 1.67
C SER A 779 -19.21 36.77 0.84
N LEU A 780 -18.64 35.75 0.20
CA LEU A 780 -19.40 34.80 -0.61
C LEU A 780 -20.26 33.87 0.26
N ILE A 781 -19.71 33.33 1.36
CA ILE A 781 -20.47 32.49 2.30
C ILE A 781 -21.58 33.28 3.01
N GLU A 782 -21.32 34.52 3.44
CA GLU A 782 -22.34 35.35 4.08
C GLU A 782 -23.54 35.57 3.16
N ARG A 783 -23.30 35.81 1.87
CA ARG A 783 -24.36 35.92 0.85
C ARG A 783 -25.08 34.58 0.67
N ALA A 784 -24.35 33.49 0.50
CA ALA A 784 -24.94 32.16 0.34
C ALA A 784 -25.88 31.78 1.51
N LEU A 785 -25.50 32.10 2.75
CA LEU A 785 -26.30 31.82 3.94
C LEU A 785 -27.69 32.48 3.89
N THR A 786 -27.80 33.67 3.28
CA THR A 786 -29.09 34.38 3.16
C THR A 786 -30.07 33.71 2.20
N SER A 787 -29.56 32.88 1.28
CA SER A 787 -30.34 32.19 0.26
C SER A 787 -30.70 30.75 0.64
N LEU A 788 -30.14 30.21 1.72
CA LEU A 788 -30.40 28.84 2.18
C LEU A 788 -31.57 28.75 3.17
N PRO A 789 -32.40 27.67 3.10
CA PRO A 789 -33.52 27.48 4.02
C PRO A 789 -33.09 27.42 5.50
N GLU A 790 -33.84 28.06 6.39
CA GLU A 790 -33.50 28.23 7.83
C GLU A 790 -33.24 26.91 8.57
N ALA A 791 -33.91 25.82 8.19
CA ALA A 791 -33.81 24.51 8.85
C ALA A 791 -33.19 23.43 7.94
N SER A 792 -32.24 23.82 7.07
CA SER A 792 -31.54 22.88 6.18
C SER A 792 -30.15 22.49 6.70
N GLU A 793 -29.73 21.26 6.39
CA GLU A 793 -28.37 20.80 6.69
C GLU A 793 -27.32 21.65 5.94
N ASP A 794 -27.59 22.05 4.70
CA ASP A 794 -26.74 22.96 3.93
C ASP A 794 -26.49 24.27 4.69
N ARG A 795 -27.53 24.87 5.30
CA ARG A 795 -27.37 26.09 6.11
C ARG A 795 -26.54 25.83 7.35
N ALA A 796 -26.76 24.71 8.03
CA ALA A 796 -25.97 24.33 9.22
C ALA A 796 -24.49 24.17 8.86
N ALA A 797 -24.19 23.44 7.79
CA ALA A 797 -22.83 23.24 7.28
C ALA A 797 -22.19 24.58 6.89
N THR A 798 -22.93 25.44 6.17
CA THR A 798 -22.48 26.77 5.75
C THR A 798 -22.19 27.68 6.93
N ALA A 799 -23.04 27.68 7.95
CA ALA A 799 -22.83 28.44 9.18
C ALA A 799 -21.60 27.93 9.95
N ALA A 800 -21.38 26.61 9.98
CA ALA A 800 -20.17 26.03 10.58
C ALA A 800 -18.89 26.47 9.82
N GLN A 801 -18.91 26.45 8.49
CA GLN A 801 -17.79 26.92 7.65
C GLN A 801 -17.56 28.42 7.82
N LEU A 802 -18.61 29.24 7.83
CA LEU A 802 -18.51 30.66 8.13
C LEU A 802 -17.84 30.88 9.49
N GLY A 803 -18.25 30.11 10.50
CA GLY A 803 -17.63 30.15 11.82
C GLY A 803 -16.13 29.91 11.79
N ARG A 804 -15.67 28.94 10.98
CA ARG A 804 -14.25 28.66 10.75
C ARG A 804 -13.54 29.82 10.05
N PHE A 805 -14.12 30.37 8.98
CA PHE A 805 -13.48 31.47 8.23
C PHE A 805 -13.38 32.74 9.07
N LEU A 806 -14.43 33.07 9.82
CA LEU A 806 -14.43 34.19 10.76
C LEU A 806 -13.38 34.01 11.85
N PHE A 807 -13.18 32.78 12.34
CA PHE A 807 -12.10 32.48 13.28
C PHE A 807 -10.72 32.70 12.65
N LEU A 808 -10.46 32.19 11.44
CA LEU A 808 -9.19 32.40 10.72
C LEU A 808 -8.92 33.89 10.42
N ARG A 809 -9.99 34.68 10.24
CA ARG A 809 -9.94 36.14 10.09
C ARG A 809 -9.65 36.87 11.42
N GLY A 810 -9.83 36.20 12.55
CA GLY A 810 -9.72 36.79 13.90
C GLY A 810 -11.02 37.37 14.48
N ASP A 811 -12.16 37.23 13.78
CA ASP A 811 -13.49 37.66 14.25
C ASP A 811 -14.14 36.59 15.15
N VAL A 812 -13.65 36.49 16.39
CA VAL A 812 -14.14 35.54 17.38
C VAL A 812 -15.64 35.71 17.69
N PRO A 813 -16.18 36.94 17.91
CA PRO A 813 -17.61 37.10 18.14
C PRO A 813 -18.48 36.65 16.95
N GLY A 814 -18.02 36.91 15.72
CA GLY A 814 -18.65 36.41 14.50
C GLY A 814 -18.64 34.88 14.45
N ALA A 815 -17.48 34.27 14.70
CA ALA A 815 -17.31 32.82 14.73
C ALA A 815 -18.25 32.14 15.74
N LEU A 816 -18.40 32.72 16.93
CA LEU A 816 -19.32 32.21 17.96
C LEU A 816 -20.80 32.36 17.56
N ARG A 817 -21.19 33.40 16.83
CA ARG A 817 -22.57 33.51 16.34
C ARG A 817 -22.86 32.46 15.27
N ALA A 818 -21.96 32.34 14.29
CA ALA A 818 -22.13 31.41 13.17
C ALA A 818 -22.12 29.94 13.64
N THR A 819 -21.22 29.56 14.56
CA THR A 819 -21.22 28.20 15.13
C THR A 819 -22.45 27.92 16.00
N GLU A 820 -23.03 28.90 16.69
CA GLU A 820 -24.27 28.70 17.45
C GLU A 820 -25.45 28.42 16.51
N GLU A 821 -25.56 29.17 15.40
CA GLU A 821 -26.56 28.90 14.36
C GLU A 821 -26.39 27.50 13.77
N ALA A 822 -25.16 27.10 13.46
CA ALA A 822 -24.86 25.76 12.97
C ALA A 822 -25.32 24.66 13.94
N LEU A 823 -25.02 24.80 15.24
CA LEU A 823 -25.41 23.83 16.27
C LEU A 823 -26.93 23.75 16.43
N ALA A 824 -27.61 24.90 16.48
CA ALA A 824 -29.06 24.98 16.64
C ALA A 824 -29.83 24.29 15.50
N ILE A 825 -29.26 24.27 14.30
CA ILE A 825 -29.83 23.59 13.13
C ILE A 825 -29.38 22.12 13.06
N ALA A 826 -28.09 21.82 13.27
CA ALA A 826 -27.52 20.49 13.10
C ALA A 826 -28.00 19.48 14.15
N GLU A 827 -28.19 19.91 15.40
CA GLU A 827 -28.56 19.00 16.50
C GLU A 827 -29.96 18.37 16.31
N PRO A 828 -31.04 19.14 16.00
CA PRO A 828 -32.34 18.55 15.70
C PRO A 828 -32.34 17.65 14.46
N LEU A 829 -31.50 17.97 13.46
CA LEU A 829 -31.35 17.18 12.23
C LEU A 829 -30.50 15.92 12.42
N GLN A 830 -29.79 15.80 13.55
CA GLN A 830 -28.78 14.78 13.77
C GLN A 830 -27.72 14.74 12.66
N ALA A 831 -27.36 15.92 12.14
CA ALA A 831 -26.27 16.07 11.17
C ALA A 831 -24.92 15.94 11.90
N TRP A 832 -24.54 14.72 12.26
CA TRP A 832 -23.46 14.42 13.22
C TRP A 832 -22.10 15.01 12.81
N GLU A 833 -21.78 15.04 11.52
CA GLU A 833 -20.54 15.64 11.03
C GLU A 833 -20.52 17.16 11.24
N VAL A 834 -21.59 17.84 10.84
CA VAL A 834 -21.75 19.29 11.04
C VAL A 834 -21.77 19.62 12.52
N LEU A 835 -22.49 18.84 13.32
CA LEU A 835 -22.61 19.02 14.77
C LEU A 835 -21.25 18.88 15.45
N ALA A 836 -20.54 17.77 15.23
CA ALA A 836 -19.21 17.54 15.80
C ALA A 836 -18.20 18.59 15.31
N GLY A 837 -18.24 18.94 14.03
CA GLY A 837 -17.40 19.99 13.44
C GLY A 837 -17.64 21.37 14.06
N ALA A 838 -18.89 21.76 14.23
CA ALA A 838 -19.28 23.03 14.83
C ALA A 838 -18.93 23.09 16.33
N LEU A 839 -19.06 21.99 17.07
CA LEU A 839 -18.60 21.88 18.46
C LEU A 839 -17.08 22.10 18.56
N VAL A 840 -16.32 21.49 17.65
CA VAL A 840 -14.85 21.65 17.61
C VAL A 840 -14.46 23.10 17.27
N ALA A 841 -15.08 23.70 16.27
CA ALA A 841 -14.83 25.09 15.89
C ALA A 841 -15.19 26.06 17.03
N ARG A 842 -16.36 25.88 17.65
CA ARG A 842 -16.83 26.69 18.79
C ARG A 842 -15.94 26.52 20.01
N GLY A 843 -15.57 25.28 20.33
CA GLY A 843 -14.69 24.96 21.44
C GLY A 843 -13.33 25.64 21.28
N THR A 844 -12.79 25.68 20.05
CA THR A 844 -11.56 26.42 19.71
C THR A 844 -11.76 27.92 19.91
N ALA A 845 -12.87 28.50 19.43
CA ALA A 845 -13.16 29.92 19.59
C ALA A 845 -13.31 30.37 21.04
N TYR A 846 -13.78 29.52 21.96
CA TYR A 846 -13.91 29.86 23.38
C TYR A 846 -12.58 30.06 24.12
N PHE A 847 -11.48 29.51 23.65
CA PHE A 847 -10.17 29.84 24.22
C PHE A 847 -9.80 31.30 23.93
N SER A 848 -10.16 31.78 22.74
CA SER A 848 -9.97 33.16 22.32
C SER A 848 -10.93 34.15 23.00
N ASP A 849 -12.03 33.66 23.59
CA ASP A 849 -13.03 34.40 24.36
C ASP A 849 -12.84 34.32 25.89
N ASP A 850 -11.68 33.86 26.37
CA ASP A 850 -11.35 33.69 27.80
C ASP A 850 -12.26 32.69 28.55
N ARG A 851 -12.76 31.67 27.84
CA ARG A 851 -13.64 30.60 28.37
C ARG A 851 -13.06 29.19 28.16
N PRO A 852 -11.81 28.93 28.59
CA PRO A 852 -11.09 27.71 28.24
C PRO A 852 -11.73 26.42 28.77
N GLN A 853 -12.41 26.45 29.92
CA GLN A 853 -13.05 25.25 30.48
C GLN A 853 -14.25 24.78 29.64
N GLU A 854 -15.03 25.73 29.13
CA GLU A 854 -16.13 25.44 28.21
C GLU A 854 -15.59 24.98 26.86
N GLY A 855 -14.51 25.62 26.39
CA GLY A 855 -13.77 25.18 25.20
C GLY A 855 -13.32 23.73 25.28
N VAL A 856 -12.67 23.31 26.37
CA VAL A 856 -12.26 21.91 26.60
C VAL A 856 -13.47 20.97 26.56
N ALA A 857 -14.57 21.31 27.24
CA ALA A 857 -15.75 20.46 27.30
C ALA A 857 -16.37 20.23 25.90
N LEU A 858 -16.46 21.30 25.09
CA LEU A 858 -16.97 21.21 23.72
C LEU A 858 -16.04 20.39 22.81
N LEU A 859 -14.72 20.59 22.90
CA LEU A 859 -13.74 19.81 22.11
C LEU A 859 -13.79 18.32 22.46
N GLN A 860 -13.90 17.98 23.74
CA GLN A 860 -14.02 16.59 24.20
C GLN A 860 -15.34 15.94 23.75
N HIS A 861 -16.45 16.69 23.80
CA HIS A 861 -17.73 16.17 23.34
C HIS A 861 -17.76 16.01 21.81
N GLY A 862 -17.25 16.99 21.06
CA GLY A 862 -17.09 16.90 19.61
C GLY A 862 -16.20 15.71 19.19
N LEU A 863 -15.11 15.46 19.92
CA LEU A 863 -14.27 14.27 19.72
C LEU A 863 -15.04 12.96 19.99
N THR A 864 -15.87 12.93 21.04
CA THR A 864 -16.67 11.75 21.37
C THR A 864 -17.64 11.42 20.25
N LEU A 865 -18.40 12.41 19.77
CA LEU A 865 -19.30 12.25 18.63
C LEU A 865 -18.53 11.82 17.37
N ALA A 866 -17.38 12.44 17.10
CA ALA A 866 -16.57 12.09 15.94
C ALA A 866 -16.13 10.62 15.96
N LEU A 867 -15.71 10.10 17.11
CA LEU A 867 -15.31 8.69 17.25
C LEU A 867 -16.51 7.73 17.21
N GLU A 868 -17.66 8.11 17.76
CA GLU A 868 -18.88 7.30 17.74
C GLU A 868 -19.46 7.14 16.32
N HIS A 869 -19.24 8.13 15.45
CA HIS A 869 -19.77 8.18 14.08
C HIS A 869 -18.71 7.98 12.98
N ASP A 870 -17.51 7.46 13.30
CA ASP A 870 -16.39 7.22 12.37
C ASP A 870 -15.94 8.46 11.55
N LEU A 871 -16.00 9.65 12.16
CA LEU A 871 -15.59 10.92 11.57
C LEU A 871 -14.10 11.19 11.85
N GLN A 872 -13.21 10.40 11.24
CA GLN A 872 -11.77 10.39 11.53
C GLN A 872 -11.12 11.78 11.43
N MET A 873 -11.43 12.56 10.38
CA MET A 873 -10.87 13.91 10.22
C MET A 873 -11.34 14.88 11.29
N VAL A 874 -12.61 14.79 11.71
CA VAL A 874 -13.13 15.60 12.81
C VAL A 874 -12.45 15.19 14.12
N ALA A 875 -12.20 13.89 14.33
CA ALA A 875 -11.51 13.38 15.52
C ALA A 875 -10.04 13.83 15.59
N ILE A 876 -9.30 13.75 14.48
CA ILE A 876 -7.92 14.26 14.36
C ILE A 876 -7.88 15.75 14.71
N ARG A 877 -8.73 16.55 14.05
CA ARG A 877 -8.83 18.00 14.30
C ARG A 877 -9.23 18.30 15.74
N ALA A 878 -10.19 17.58 16.32
CA ALA A 878 -10.61 17.78 17.70
C ALA A 878 -9.48 17.51 18.70
N ARG A 879 -8.71 16.43 18.52
CA ARG A 879 -7.55 16.12 19.38
C ARG A 879 -6.44 17.15 19.22
N ASN A 880 -6.10 17.51 17.98
CA ASN A 880 -5.09 18.53 17.72
C ASN A 880 -5.46 19.85 18.40
N ASN A 881 -6.69 20.34 18.17
CA ASN A 881 -7.15 21.60 18.75
C ASN A 881 -7.24 21.53 20.27
N LEU A 882 -7.65 20.40 20.84
CA LEU A 882 -7.61 20.18 22.29
C LEU A 882 -6.18 20.27 22.83
N ALA A 883 -5.23 19.59 22.18
CA ALA A 883 -3.84 19.57 22.58
C ALA A 883 -3.19 20.96 22.53
N VAL A 884 -3.33 21.68 21.40
CA VAL A 884 -2.83 23.06 21.25
C VAL A 884 -3.36 23.97 22.35
N ASN A 885 -4.65 23.89 22.64
CA ASN A 885 -5.27 24.72 23.66
C ASN A 885 -4.86 24.33 25.10
N LEU A 886 -4.59 23.05 25.37
CA LEU A 886 -4.01 22.60 26.63
C LEU A 886 -2.59 23.14 26.84
N VAL A 887 -1.79 23.31 25.78
CA VAL A 887 -0.46 23.94 25.87
C VAL A 887 -0.58 25.41 26.28
N ILE A 888 -1.55 26.14 25.72
CA ILE A 888 -1.82 27.54 26.08
C ILE A 888 -2.26 27.64 27.54
N ALA A 889 -3.07 26.69 28.02
CA ALA A 889 -3.53 26.59 29.40
C ALA A 889 -2.48 26.08 30.41
N ASP A 890 -1.20 25.98 30.03
CA ASP A 890 -0.09 25.48 30.86
C ASP A 890 -0.26 24.02 31.33
N ARG A 891 -0.97 23.20 30.54
CA ARG A 891 -1.22 21.77 30.77
C ARG A 891 -0.45 20.91 29.76
N ALA A 892 0.83 21.21 29.56
CA ALA A 892 1.65 20.61 28.50
C ALA A 892 1.80 19.07 28.59
N GLY A 893 1.70 18.49 29.78
CA GLY A 893 1.73 17.02 29.94
C GLY A 893 0.48 16.36 29.34
N GLU A 894 -0.70 16.90 29.63
CA GLU A 894 -1.96 16.40 29.06
C GLU A 894 -2.05 16.70 27.56
N ALA A 895 -1.52 17.85 27.11
CA ALA A 895 -1.42 18.16 25.70
C ALA A 895 -0.57 17.14 24.93
N LEU A 896 0.57 16.72 25.49
CA LEU A 896 1.44 15.73 24.87
C LEU A 896 0.71 14.38 24.69
N ASP A 897 -0.08 13.95 25.68
CA ASP A 897 -0.88 12.72 25.57
C ASP A 897 -1.92 12.82 24.44
N GLU A 898 -2.56 13.98 24.26
CA GLU A 898 -3.53 14.20 23.18
C GLU A 898 -2.86 14.29 21.80
N PHE A 899 -1.69 14.93 21.68
CA PHE A 899 -0.92 14.93 20.43
C PHE A 899 -0.48 13.52 20.02
N VAL A 900 -0.03 12.69 20.96
CA VAL A 900 0.35 11.29 20.67
C VAL A 900 -0.85 10.52 20.09
N ARG A 901 -2.03 10.68 20.68
CA ARG A 901 -3.25 10.02 20.19
C ARG A 901 -3.73 10.59 18.85
N ALA A 902 -3.55 11.89 18.61
CA ALA A 902 -3.84 12.50 17.32
C ALA A 902 -2.90 11.93 16.25
N LEU A 903 -1.62 11.78 16.57
CA LEU A 903 -0.60 11.23 15.69
C LEU A 903 -0.87 9.76 15.34
N GLU A 904 -1.34 8.96 16.30
CA GLU A 904 -1.80 7.58 16.06
C GLU A 904 -2.91 7.54 15.01
N LEU A 905 -3.92 8.44 15.11
CA LEU A 905 -5.00 8.52 14.13
C LEU A 905 -4.51 9.00 12.76
N ALA A 906 -3.68 10.04 12.71
CA ALA A 906 -3.13 10.56 11.46
C ALA A 906 -2.29 9.51 10.72
N ARG A 907 -1.45 8.75 11.44
CA ARG A 907 -0.65 7.65 10.86
C ARG A 907 -1.50 6.44 10.45
N ALA A 908 -2.56 6.13 11.21
CA ALA A 908 -3.52 5.09 10.82
C ALA A 908 -4.30 5.50 9.55
N ARG A 909 -4.56 6.79 9.37
CA ARG A 909 -5.14 7.35 8.15
C ARG A 909 -4.11 7.53 7.02
N GLY A 910 -2.82 7.51 7.31
CA GLY A 910 -1.75 7.82 6.37
C GLY A 910 -1.76 9.27 5.89
N ASP A 911 -2.09 10.20 6.78
CA ASP A 911 -2.23 11.62 6.45
C ASP A 911 -0.96 12.38 6.85
N ARG A 912 -0.02 12.51 5.89
CA ARG A 912 1.29 13.13 6.10
C ARG A 912 1.19 14.62 6.48
N PRO A 913 0.38 15.45 5.80
CA PRO A 913 0.17 16.84 6.22
C PRO A 913 -0.30 16.96 7.67
N TRP A 914 -1.29 16.14 8.08
CA TRP A 914 -1.75 16.16 9.47
C TRP A 914 -0.72 15.61 10.45
N GLU A 915 0.06 14.58 10.09
CA GLU A 915 1.19 14.12 10.89
C GLU A 915 2.17 15.27 11.16
N HIS A 916 2.59 16.00 10.12
CA HIS A 916 3.53 17.12 10.27
C HIS A 916 2.97 18.24 11.15
N LEU A 917 1.70 18.62 10.95
CA LEU A 917 1.04 19.63 11.77
C LEU A 917 0.96 19.21 13.24
N ILE A 918 0.57 17.97 13.52
CA ILE A 918 0.49 17.42 14.88
C ILE A 918 1.88 17.36 15.52
N LEU A 919 2.92 16.98 14.77
CA LEU A 919 4.30 16.96 15.25
C LEU A 919 4.80 18.37 15.57
N ALA A 920 4.44 19.37 14.77
CA ALA A 920 4.78 20.78 15.02
C ALA A 920 4.14 21.27 16.34
N GLY A 921 2.85 21.05 16.54
CA GLY A 921 2.16 21.39 17.79
C GLY A 921 2.69 20.60 18.99
N MET A 922 2.97 19.31 18.82
CA MET A 922 3.61 18.46 19.83
C MET A 922 4.96 19.02 20.25
N ASN A 923 5.73 19.57 19.32
CA ASN A 923 7.02 20.19 19.61
C ASN A 923 6.90 21.33 20.62
N HIS A 924 5.79 22.07 20.57
CA HIS A 924 5.48 23.12 21.53
C HIS A 924 5.22 22.55 22.95
N ALA A 925 4.52 21.41 23.07
CA ALA A 925 4.33 20.74 24.35
C ALA A 925 5.66 20.21 24.93
N VAL A 926 6.49 19.58 24.09
CA VAL A 926 7.83 19.07 24.46
C VAL A 926 8.72 20.21 24.97
N PHE A 927 8.73 21.35 24.27
CA PHE A 927 9.44 22.55 24.68
C PHE A 927 8.99 23.04 26.07
N ARG A 928 7.68 23.14 26.31
CA ARG A 928 7.10 23.60 27.59
C ARG A 928 7.40 22.66 28.76
N LEU A 929 7.58 21.36 28.49
CA LEU A 929 7.99 20.37 29.49
C LEU A 929 9.49 20.41 29.82
N GLY A 930 10.28 21.27 29.16
CA GLY A 930 11.72 21.38 29.40
C GLY A 930 12.57 20.35 28.65
N ARG A 931 11.99 19.61 27.70
CA ARG A 931 12.68 18.57 26.89
C ARG A 931 13.33 19.21 25.66
N TRP A 932 14.23 20.16 25.87
CA TRP A 932 14.71 21.07 24.82
C TRP A 932 15.56 20.41 23.73
N ASP A 933 16.34 19.38 24.06
CA ASP A 933 17.15 18.67 23.06
C ASP A 933 16.26 17.93 22.06
N GLU A 934 15.24 17.24 22.57
CA GLU A 934 14.21 16.59 21.75
C GLU A 934 13.41 17.61 20.94
N ALA A 935 13.07 18.78 21.52
CA ALA A 935 12.36 19.81 20.79
C ALA A 935 13.18 20.42 19.63
N ALA A 936 14.50 20.54 19.82
CA ALA A 936 15.41 20.98 18.77
C ALA A 936 15.55 19.93 17.65
N GLU A 937 15.64 18.65 18.01
CA GLU A 937 15.71 17.54 17.05
C GLU A 937 14.43 17.42 16.23
N ASN A 938 13.27 17.35 16.90
CA ASN A 938 11.96 17.25 16.25
C ASN A 938 11.69 18.44 15.34
N GLY A 939 11.90 19.66 15.84
CA GLY A 939 11.72 20.87 15.04
C GLY A 939 12.65 20.91 13.83
N GLY A 940 13.94 20.57 14.01
CA GLY A 940 14.92 20.58 12.92
C GLY A 940 14.59 19.59 11.81
N ARG A 941 14.04 18.42 12.17
CA ARG A 941 13.52 17.44 11.19
C ARG A 941 12.34 18.01 10.41
N LEU A 942 11.35 18.61 11.07
CA LEU A 942 10.18 19.20 10.41
C LEU A 942 10.56 20.31 9.43
N LEU A 943 11.58 21.13 9.74
CA LEU A 943 12.06 22.14 8.77
C LEU A 943 12.59 21.53 7.47
N THR A 944 13.00 20.26 7.50
CA THR A 944 13.51 19.53 6.32
C THR A 944 12.40 18.72 5.66
N GLU A 945 11.61 17.97 6.44
CA GLU A 945 10.57 17.07 5.97
C GLU A 945 9.31 17.81 5.44
N ALA A 946 9.08 19.05 5.89
CA ALA A 946 7.90 19.85 5.56
C ALA A 946 8.27 21.25 5.01
N ALA A 947 9.33 21.34 4.19
CA ALA A 947 9.92 22.60 3.74
C ALA A 947 8.99 23.52 2.91
N ASP A 948 7.87 23.00 2.42
CA ASP A 948 6.88 23.73 1.63
C ASP A 948 5.55 23.96 2.38
N ASP A 949 5.43 23.46 3.62
CA ASP A 949 4.23 23.58 4.46
C ASP A 949 4.37 24.78 5.41
N LEU A 950 3.92 25.96 4.96
CA LEU A 950 4.09 27.20 5.72
C LEU A 950 3.49 27.15 7.15
N PRO A 951 2.28 26.60 7.39
CA PRO A 951 1.79 26.34 8.75
C PRO A 951 2.76 25.55 9.62
N VAL A 952 3.24 24.39 9.16
CA VAL A 952 4.18 23.55 9.91
C VAL A 952 5.49 24.30 10.19
N LEU A 953 5.99 25.02 9.18
CA LEU A 953 7.25 25.76 9.28
C LEU A 953 7.19 26.91 10.28
N THR A 954 6.09 27.66 10.31
CA THR A 954 5.93 28.79 11.24
C THR A 954 5.79 28.30 12.69
N GLU A 955 5.05 27.22 12.92
CA GLU A 955 4.86 26.64 14.26
C GLU A 955 6.16 26.00 14.80
N ALA A 956 6.81 25.13 14.01
CA ALA A 956 8.08 24.51 14.39
C ALA A 956 9.21 25.56 14.48
N GLY A 957 9.22 26.51 13.55
CA GLY A 957 10.20 27.60 13.48
C GLY A 957 10.19 28.50 14.71
N LEU A 958 9.02 28.84 15.25
CA LEU A 958 8.92 29.65 16.47
C LEU A 958 9.62 28.97 17.67
N VAL A 959 9.37 27.67 17.89
CA VAL A 959 10.00 26.89 18.97
C VAL A 959 11.52 26.85 18.80
N LEU A 960 11.99 26.62 17.57
CA LEU A 960 13.41 26.60 17.26
C LEU A 960 14.07 27.97 17.42
N ALA A 961 13.43 29.06 16.98
CA ALA A 961 13.94 30.42 17.17
C ALA A 961 14.18 30.72 18.65
N MET A 962 13.21 30.38 19.51
CA MET A 962 13.34 30.53 20.96
C MET A 962 14.51 29.70 21.50
N LEU A 963 14.62 28.42 21.10
CA LEU A 963 15.69 27.53 21.55
C LEU A 963 17.09 28.00 21.12
N TYR A 964 17.26 28.32 19.85
CA TYR A 964 18.55 28.76 19.31
C TYR A 964 18.97 30.11 19.89
N ARG A 965 18.03 31.03 20.12
CA ARG A 965 18.30 32.29 20.85
C ARG A 965 18.88 32.03 22.24
N GLU A 966 18.21 31.19 23.05
CA GLU A 966 18.66 30.91 24.43
C GLU A 966 19.99 30.12 24.46
N ARG A 967 20.30 29.37 23.39
CA ARG A 967 21.56 28.63 23.24
C ARG A 967 22.71 29.46 22.66
N GLY A 968 22.42 30.63 22.09
CA GLY A 968 23.39 31.39 21.30
C GLY A 968 23.82 30.68 20.00
N ASP A 969 22.95 29.83 19.44
CA ASP A 969 23.20 29.12 18.19
C ASP A 969 22.87 30.04 17.00
N HIS A 970 23.86 30.79 16.53
CA HIS A 970 23.69 31.73 15.42
C HIS A 970 23.37 31.04 14.10
N ASP A 971 23.94 29.87 13.83
CA ASP A 971 23.68 29.09 12.60
C ASP A 971 22.23 28.55 12.60
N GLY A 972 21.73 28.11 13.75
CA GLY A 972 20.33 27.75 13.96
C GLY A 972 19.39 28.93 13.75
N VAL A 973 19.71 30.10 14.31
CA VAL A 973 18.95 31.35 14.11
C VAL A 973 18.88 31.73 12.63
N ASP A 974 19.99 31.62 11.89
CA ASP A 974 20.04 31.95 10.46
C ASP A 974 19.19 31.00 9.61
N ARG A 975 19.17 29.71 9.95
CA ARG A 975 18.28 28.73 9.30
C ARG A 975 16.81 29.07 9.48
N VAL A 976 16.38 29.39 10.71
CA VAL A 976 14.98 29.78 10.98
C VAL A 976 14.65 31.12 10.31
N ALA A 977 15.59 32.07 10.32
CA ALA A 977 15.41 33.39 9.70
C ALA A 977 15.15 33.30 8.18
N ALA A 978 15.82 32.39 7.48
CA ALA A 978 15.63 32.16 6.04
C ALA A 978 14.18 31.70 5.71
N MET A 979 13.51 31.05 6.67
CA MET A 979 12.17 30.50 6.51
C MET A 979 11.09 31.50 6.97
N ALA A 980 11.35 32.23 8.04
CA ALA A 980 10.43 33.24 8.59
C ALA A 980 10.10 34.37 7.59
N GLY A 981 10.92 34.58 6.56
CA GLY A 981 10.65 35.54 5.47
C GLY A 981 9.53 35.12 4.49
N ARG A 982 8.97 33.90 4.61
CA ARG A 982 7.91 33.37 3.73
C ARG A 982 6.47 33.67 4.23
N SER A 983 6.28 34.64 5.12
CA SER A 983 5.06 34.83 5.92
C SER A 983 3.91 35.60 5.25
N GLU A 984 3.84 35.66 3.92
CA GLU A 984 2.71 36.29 3.24
C GLU A 984 1.50 35.35 3.24
N THR A 985 0.59 35.55 4.21
CA THR A 985 -0.63 34.77 4.36
C THR A 985 -1.76 35.62 4.97
N ALA A 986 -2.99 35.31 4.60
CA ALA A 986 -4.22 35.87 5.15
C ALA A 986 -4.68 35.15 6.43
N ASP A 987 -4.11 33.97 6.72
CA ASP A 987 -4.30 33.30 8.01
C ASP A 987 -3.60 34.08 9.11
N ALA A 988 -4.39 34.65 10.03
CA ALA A 988 -3.87 35.48 11.10
C ALA A 988 -2.89 34.71 12.01
N GLN A 989 -3.13 33.43 12.26
CA GLN A 989 -2.29 32.63 13.14
C GLN A 989 -0.91 32.37 12.51
N VAL A 990 -0.88 31.91 11.25
CA VAL A 990 0.36 31.61 10.52
C VAL A 990 1.20 32.88 10.33
N ARG A 991 0.56 33.99 9.94
CA ARG A 991 1.21 35.31 9.81
C ARG A 991 1.83 35.74 11.13
N ASP A 992 1.06 35.66 12.22
CA ASP A 992 1.49 36.15 13.53
C ASP A 992 2.66 35.32 14.07
N PHE A 993 2.63 33.98 13.96
CA PHE A 993 3.76 33.14 14.34
C PHE A 993 5.01 33.41 13.51
N GLY A 994 4.85 33.67 12.20
CA GLY A 994 5.95 34.11 11.34
C GLY A 994 6.59 35.42 11.85
N LEU A 995 5.79 36.45 12.10
CA LEU A 995 6.25 37.75 12.63
C LEU A 995 6.89 37.61 14.02
N ILE A 996 6.33 36.76 14.88
CA ILE A 996 6.90 36.49 16.19
C ILE A 996 8.27 35.83 16.04
N GLY A 997 8.39 34.83 15.17
CA GLY A 997 9.67 34.18 14.85
C GLY A 997 10.72 35.18 14.35
N GLN A 998 10.33 36.10 13.45
CA GLN A 998 11.22 37.18 12.98
C GLN A 998 11.69 38.09 14.12
N ALA A 999 10.79 38.48 15.03
CA ALA A 999 11.15 39.29 16.19
C ALA A 999 12.11 38.53 17.14
N VAL A 1000 11.89 37.23 17.36
CA VAL A 1000 12.81 36.40 18.17
C VAL A 1000 14.20 36.30 17.53
N VAL A 1001 14.26 36.14 16.21
CA VAL A 1001 15.52 36.19 15.43
C VAL A 1001 16.21 37.55 15.57
N ALA A 1002 15.46 38.66 15.50
CA ALA A 1002 16.00 40.00 15.68
C ALA A 1002 16.59 40.19 17.10
N GLN A 1003 15.90 39.70 18.14
CA GLN A 1003 16.40 39.70 19.52
C GLN A 1003 17.68 38.87 19.65
N ALA A 1004 17.75 37.69 19.01
CA ALA A 1004 18.95 36.85 19.00
C ALA A 1004 20.17 37.55 18.38
N ARG A 1005 19.94 38.48 17.45
CA ARG A 1005 20.96 39.34 16.83
C ARG A 1005 21.18 40.67 17.57
N GLY A 1006 20.58 40.84 18.75
CA GLY A 1006 20.70 42.05 19.56
C GLY A 1006 19.86 43.25 19.08
N ARG A 1007 19.06 43.10 18.02
CA ARG A 1007 18.19 44.13 17.43
C ARG A 1007 16.85 44.19 18.16
N ASN A 1008 16.89 44.54 19.44
CA ASN A 1008 15.71 44.53 20.32
C ASN A 1008 14.73 45.68 20.00
N ASP A 1009 15.21 46.78 19.43
CA ASP A 1009 14.40 47.89 18.93
C ASP A 1009 13.50 47.48 17.76
N GLU A 1010 14.06 46.76 16.79
CA GLU A 1010 13.33 46.17 15.65
C GLU A 1010 12.30 45.15 16.15
N ALA A 1011 12.71 44.24 17.04
CA ALA A 1011 11.81 43.24 17.62
C ALA A 1011 10.64 43.88 18.40
N LEU A 1012 10.91 44.92 19.18
CA LEU A 1012 9.88 45.63 19.94
C LEU A 1012 8.90 46.33 18.99
N ALA A 1013 9.39 46.98 17.92
CA ALA A 1013 8.55 47.65 16.94
C ALA A 1013 7.59 46.66 16.25
N VAL A 1014 8.11 45.53 15.76
CA VAL A 1014 7.31 44.47 15.13
C VAL A 1014 6.24 43.95 16.09
N MET A 1015 6.61 43.64 17.33
CA MET A 1015 5.64 43.09 18.30
C MET A 1015 4.58 44.11 18.75
N LEU A 1016 4.93 45.39 18.90
CA LEU A 1016 3.96 46.44 19.25
C LEU A 1016 2.98 46.69 18.10
N GLU A 1017 3.43 46.59 16.86
CA GLU A 1017 2.56 46.67 15.69
C GLU A 1017 1.63 45.45 15.66
N LEU A 1018 2.19 44.25 15.81
CA LEU A 1018 1.44 43.01 15.86
C LEU A 1018 0.34 43.04 16.93
N LEU A 1019 0.67 43.48 18.15
CA LEU A 1019 -0.28 43.55 19.27
C LEU A 1019 -1.51 44.45 19.03
N LYS A 1020 -1.52 45.29 18.00
CA LYS A 1020 -2.72 46.05 17.62
C LYS A 1020 -3.81 45.17 17.01
N ASP A 1021 -3.42 44.11 16.32
CA ASP A 1021 -4.30 43.22 15.56
C ASP A 1021 -3.79 41.77 15.56
N VAL A 1022 -3.44 41.29 16.76
CA VAL A 1022 -2.89 39.95 16.96
C VAL A 1022 -4.00 38.93 17.22
N ASP A 1023 -3.87 37.79 16.56
CA ASP A 1023 -4.64 36.59 16.83
C ASP A 1023 -4.58 36.24 18.33
N PRO A 1024 -5.72 35.90 18.96
CA PRO A 1024 -5.77 35.58 20.39
C PRO A 1024 -4.81 34.46 20.83
N THR A 1025 -4.52 33.47 19.98
CA THR A 1025 -3.61 32.36 20.31
C THR A 1025 -2.14 32.78 20.25
N SER A 1026 -1.79 33.70 19.34
CA SER A 1026 -0.44 34.27 19.19
C SER A 1026 -0.12 35.38 20.20
N ARG A 1027 -1.16 36.02 20.76
CA ARG A 1027 -1.04 37.21 21.64
C ARG A 1027 -0.11 37.01 22.83
N ILE A 1028 -0.11 35.83 23.45
CA ILE A 1028 0.73 35.56 24.62
C ILE A 1028 2.23 35.61 24.29
N TYR A 1029 2.63 35.11 23.12
CA TYR A 1029 4.01 35.13 22.65
C TYR A 1029 4.42 36.53 22.24
N ALA A 1030 3.55 37.26 21.52
CA ALA A 1030 3.79 38.64 21.15
C ALA A 1030 4.00 39.53 22.39
N HIS A 1031 3.12 39.41 23.40
CA HIS A 1031 3.27 40.14 24.66
C HIS A 1031 4.55 39.78 25.41
N ARG A 1032 4.88 38.50 25.52
CA ARG A 1032 6.10 38.03 26.18
C ARG A 1032 7.34 38.65 25.54
N HIS A 1033 7.49 38.53 24.22
CA HIS A 1033 8.68 38.99 23.54
C HIS A 1033 8.75 40.52 23.42
N ALA A 1034 7.61 41.23 23.33
CA ALA A 1034 7.56 42.68 23.47
C ALA A 1034 8.07 43.14 24.85
N LEU A 1035 7.63 42.46 25.92
CA LEU A 1035 8.09 42.74 27.28
C LEU A 1035 9.59 42.46 27.44
N GLU A 1036 10.10 41.35 26.91
CA GLU A 1036 11.52 41.02 26.91
C GLU A 1036 12.34 42.09 26.17
N ALA A 1037 11.93 42.49 24.96
CA ALA A 1037 12.61 43.51 24.17
C ALA A 1037 12.61 44.89 24.86
N ALA A 1038 11.45 45.33 25.35
CA ALA A 1038 11.32 46.60 26.07
C ALA A 1038 12.15 46.61 27.37
N TRP A 1039 12.28 45.46 28.03
CA TRP A 1039 13.12 45.32 29.21
C TRP A 1039 14.61 45.48 28.88
N VAL A 1040 15.09 44.84 27.81
CA VAL A 1040 16.49 44.95 27.34
C VAL A 1040 16.83 46.38 26.91
N LEU A 1041 15.87 47.11 26.32
CA LEU A 1041 16.02 48.52 25.93
C LEU A 1041 15.85 49.51 27.09
N GLU A 1042 15.56 49.04 28.31
CA GLU A 1042 15.22 49.87 29.48
C GLU A 1042 14.00 50.80 29.26
N ASP A 1043 13.09 50.46 28.34
CA ASP A 1043 11.85 51.20 28.09
C ASP A 1043 10.79 50.86 29.15
N HIS A 1044 10.95 51.45 30.34
CA HIS A 1044 10.04 51.25 31.46
C HIS A 1044 8.60 51.70 31.18
N ALA A 1045 8.35 52.56 30.18
CA ALA A 1045 6.99 52.96 29.82
C ALA A 1045 6.28 51.81 29.09
N GLN A 1046 6.95 51.20 28.10
CA GLN A 1046 6.42 50.04 27.39
C GLN A 1046 6.34 48.79 28.27
N VAL A 1047 7.31 48.56 29.17
CA VAL A 1047 7.21 47.47 30.16
C VAL A 1047 5.96 47.62 31.04
N ARG A 1048 5.64 48.83 31.50
CA ARG A 1048 4.43 49.10 32.30
C ARG A 1048 3.14 48.98 31.49
N ALA A 1049 3.16 49.34 30.21
CA ALA A 1049 2.02 49.18 29.31
C ALA A 1049 1.75 47.70 29.03
N GLY A 1050 2.78 46.94 28.65
CA GLY A 1050 2.69 45.51 28.37
C GLY A 1050 2.26 44.67 29.58
N THR A 1051 2.77 44.98 30.79
CA THR A 1051 2.37 44.26 32.02
C THR A 1051 0.90 44.50 32.39
N ARG A 1052 0.37 45.71 32.15
CA ARG A 1052 -1.07 45.98 32.32
C ARG A 1052 -1.92 45.22 31.29
N GLY A 1053 -1.46 45.13 30.05
CA GLY A 1053 -2.10 44.31 29.00
C GLY A 1053 -2.19 42.84 29.40
N CYS A 1054 -1.06 42.26 29.82
CA CYS A 1054 -0.98 40.86 30.25
C CYS A 1054 -1.85 40.56 31.49
N SER A 1055 -1.94 41.50 32.44
CA SER A 1055 -2.75 41.35 33.67
C SER A 1055 -4.27 41.38 33.46
N ARG A 1056 -4.75 41.95 32.34
CA ARG A 1056 -6.18 41.93 31.98
C ARG A 1056 -6.60 40.61 31.33
N GLN A 1057 -5.65 39.87 30.74
CA GLN A 1057 -5.89 38.56 30.12
C GLN A 1057 -5.74 37.39 31.10
N ALA A 1058 -4.88 37.50 32.12
CA ALA A 1058 -4.83 36.50 33.19
C ALA A 1058 -6.06 36.67 34.10
N GLY A 1059 -7.22 36.17 33.68
CA GLY A 1059 -8.43 36.14 34.49
C GLY A 1059 -8.11 35.68 35.92
N ALA A 1060 -8.21 36.62 36.86
CA ALA A 1060 -8.25 36.46 38.31
C ALA A 1060 -7.61 35.18 38.95
N THR A 1061 -6.38 34.81 38.63
CA THR A 1061 -5.55 34.09 39.60
C THR A 1061 -4.86 35.13 40.48
N ARG A 1062 -5.62 35.68 41.43
CA ARG A 1062 -4.99 36.27 42.62
C ARG A 1062 -4.18 35.16 43.28
N LEU A 1063 -2.87 35.13 43.03
CA LEU A 1063 -1.95 34.62 44.04
C LEU A 1063 -2.33 35.33 45.35
N PRO A 1064 -2.57 34.61 46.46
CA PRO A 1064 -2.96 35.23 47.71
C PRO A 1064 -1.92 36.31 48.04
N ALA A 1065 -2.40 37.55 48.19
CA ALA A 1065 -1.57 38.70 48.48
C ALA A 1065 -0.66 38.37 49.68
N PRO A 1066 0.65 38.73 49.64
CA PRO A 1066 1.47 38.62 50.83
C PRO A 1066 0.82 39.48 51.91
N THR A 1067 0.50 38.85 53.03
CA THR A 1067 -0.05 39.52 54.19
C THR A 1067 0.86 40.68 54.59
N ASN A 1068 0.27 41.86 54.65
CA ASN A 1068 0.89 43.09 55.10
C ASN A 1068 1.69 42.85 56.39
N SER A 1069 3.02 42.87 56.30
CA SER A 1069 3.84 43.33 57.41
C SER A 1069 5.00 44.17 56.91
N THR A 1070 5.08 45.37 57.49
CA THR A 1070 6.15 46.36 57.44
C THR A 1070 6.22 47.30 56.22
N ARG A 1071 5.53 48.44 56.39
CA ARG A 1071 5.91 49.74 55.83
C ARG A 1071 7.39 50.04 56.14
N ARG A 1072 8.19 50.36 55.13
CA ARG A 1072 9.27 51.38 55.20
C ARG A 1072 9.51 51.96 53.80
N SER A 1073 9.65 53.28 53.74
CA SER A 1073 9.79 54.10 52.53
C SER A 1073 11.24 54.10 51.99
N PRO A 1074 11.48 54.69 50.79
CA PRO A 1074 12.58 54.34 49.91
C PRO A 1074 13.80 55.24 50.09
N ARG A 1075 14.99 54.65 50.31
CA ARG A 1075 16.28 55.26 49.93
C ARG A 1075 17.29 54.16 49.59
N SER A 1076 18.14 54.47 48.62
CA SER A 1076 19.25 53.69 48.04
C SER A 1076 18.86 52.51 47.13
N ALA A 1077 18.65 52.86 45.87
CA ALA A 1077 19.16 52.07 44.77
C ALA A 1077 20.71 52.07 44.78
N SER A 1078 21.26 51.08 44.09
CA SER A 1078 22.65 50.91 43.64
C SER A 1078 23.48 49.86 44.39
N SER A 1079 23.82 48.81 43.65
CA SER A 1079 24.68 47.65 43.97
C SER A 1079 24.01 46.47 44.69
N ALA A 1080 23.49 45.52 43.90
CA ALA A 1080 23.62 44.07 44.13
C ALA A 1080 22.72 43.28 43.14
N ILE A 1081 23.03 43.33 41.84
CA ILE A 1081 22.63 42.26 40.91
C ILE A 1081 23.92 41.60 40.43
N ALA A 1082 24.48 40.81 41.33
CA ALA A 1082 25.32 39.68 40.98
C ALA A 1082 25.20 38.72 42.16
N THR A 1083 24.98 37.44 41.85
CA THR A 1083 25.06 36.32 42.80
C THR A 1083 23.88 36.13 43.75
N ARG A 1084 22.86 35.36 43.33
CA ARG A 1084 22.22 34.28 44.14
C ARG A 1084 20.98 33.69 43.44
N TRP A 1085 21.18 32.63 42.66
CA TRP A 1085 20.19 31.55 42.50
C TRP A 1085 20.93 30.22 42.66
N ARG A 1086 21.16 29.83 43.91
CA ARG A 1086 21.18 28.43 44.32
C ARG A 1086 20.04 28.28 45.32
N ALA A 1087 19.18 27.30 45.06
CA ALA A 1087 18.10 26.90 45.94
C ALA A 1087 18.58 26.69 47.40
N PRO A 1088 17.65 26.69 48.36
CA PRO A 1088 17.35 25.39 48.94
C PRO A 1088 15.87 25.16 49.21
N CYS A 1089 15.47 23.93 48.91
CA CYS A 1089 14.29 23.28 49.45
C CYS A 1089 14.48 22.96 50.94
N SER A 1090 13.37 23.06 51.68
CA SER A 1090 13.02 22.33 52.91
C SER A 1090 13.29 22.98 54.29
N SER A 1091 12.15 23.26 54.94
CA SER A 1091 11.71 22.72 56.24
C SER A 1091 11.73 23.65 57.46
N ALA A 1092 10.51 23.96 57.94
CA ALA A 1092 10.13 23.90 59.35
C ALA A 1092 8.59 23.89 59.47
N VAL A 1093 7.92 23.20 60.40
CA VAL A 1093 8.32 22.17 61.36
C VAL A 1093 7.02 21.49 61.85
N ARG A 1094 7.11 20.17 61.92
CA ARG A 1094 6.45 19.22 62.84
C ARG A 1094 5.76 19.81 64.08
N SER A 1095 4.52 19.37 64.28
CA SER A 1095 4.04 18.70 65.51
C SER A 1095 3.19 17.51 65.00
N CYS A 1096 3.23 16.27 65.50
CA CYS A 1096 3.48 15.75 66.83
C CYS A 1096 4.12 14.35 66.74
N SER A 1097 4.99 14.06 67.71
CA SER A 1097 5.74 12.82 68.01
C SER A 1097 4.80 11.62 68.31
N ALA A 1098 5.12 10.33 68.27
CA ALA A 1098 6.36 9.54 68.29
C ALA A 1098 6.05 8.06 67.99
N ARG A 1099 6.98 7.30 67.38
CA ARG A 1099 7.67 6.12 67.99
C ARG A 1099 8.56 5.36 66.99
N ILE A 1100 9.87 5.33 67.34
CA ILE A 1100 10.84 4.21 67.25
C ILE A 1100 11.30 3.82 65.83
N ALA A 1101 12.46 4.24 65.30
CA ALA A 1101 13.87 4.08 65.71
C ALA A 1101 14.49 2.69 65.46
N ALA A 1102 15.55 2.70 64.63
CA ALA A 1102 16.73 1.81 64.53
C ALA A 1102 16.90 1.22 63.12
N ARG A 1103 18.06 1.22 62.45
CA ARG A 1103 19.45 1.68 62.69
C ARG A 1103 20.12 1.64 61.28
N ARG A 1104 20.83 2.69 60.84
CA ARG A 1104 22.32 2.77 60.73
C ARG A 1104 22.97 1.54 60.06
N ALA A 1105 23.96 1.60 59.17
CA ALA A 1105 24.81 2.62 58.52
C ALA A 1105 25.68 1.78 57.52
N SER A 1106 26.30 2.27 56.44
CA SER A 1106 27.47 3.16 56.44
C SER A 1106 28.21 3.03 55.10
N ARG A 1107 28.81 4.15 54.62
CA ARG A 1107 30.10 4.28 53.89
C ARG A 1107 30.21 3.68 52.48
N ARG A 1108 30.98 4.21 51.52
CA ARG A 1108 31.74 5.46 51.28
C ARG A 1108 32.17 5.45 49.79
N CYS A 1109 32.45 6.65 49.29
CA CYS A 1109 33.05 7.10 48.02
C CYS A 1109 34.07 6.20 47.29
N GLY A 1110 34.08 6.34 45.95
CA GLY A 1110 35.23 6.10 45.06
C GLY A 1110 34.86 6.23 43.57
N ARG A 1111 35.36 7.27 42.90
CA ARG A 1111 35.39 7.53 41.43
C ARG A 1111 36.85 7.26 40.95
N PRO A 1112 37.25 7.22 39.65
CA PRO A 1112 36.52 7.53 38.40
C PRO A 1112 36.91 6.72 37.08
N ILE A 1113 36.25 7.07 35.96
CA ILE A 1113 36.57 6.99 34.49
C ILE A 1113 36.70 5.63 33.73
N THR A 1114 35.84 5.41 32.70
CA THR A 1114 36.07 5.31 31.22
C THR A 1114 35.15 4.30 30.49
N SER A 1115 34.73 4.69 29.27
CA SER A 1115 34.24 3.90 28.10
C SER A 1115 32.89 3.16 28.13
N SER A 1116 32.09 3.40 27.08
CA SER A 1116 30.87 2.67 26.64
C SER A 1116 31.23 1.31 25.98
N PRO A 1117 30.30 0.51 25.41
CA PRO A 1117 28.83 0.54 25.40
C PRO A 1117 28.18 -0.84 25.74
N SER A 1118 26.85 -0.92 25.64
CA SER A 1118 25.99 -2.11 25.41
C SER A 1118 25.09 -2.62 26.54
N SER A 1119 23.79 -2.64 26.19
CA SER A 1119 22.82 -3.71 26.44
C SER A 1119 22.29 -4.03 27.85
N ALA A 1120 21.05 -4.55 27.82
CA ALA A 1120 20.33 -5.26 28.86
C ALA A 1120 19.50 -4.45 29.88
N ARG A 1121 18.24 -4.29 29.48
CA ARG A 1121 17.04 -4.45 30.32
C ARG A 1121 17.24 -5.54 31.37
N SER A 1122 16.86 -5.26 32.63
CA SER A 1122 16.49 -6.30 33.59
C SER A 1122 15.19 -5.93 34.31
N ARG A 1123 14.18 -6.77 34.08
CA ARG A 1123 12.92 -6.85 34.83
C ARG A 1123 13.19 -7.24 36.28
N CYS A 1124 12.42 -6.67 37.19
CA CYS A 1124 12.22 -7.17 38.55
C CYS A 1124 10.70 -7.26 38.81
N THR A 1125 10.17 -8.49 38.79
CA THR A 1125 8.90 -8.93 39.40
C THR A 1125 9.03 -8.89 40.94
N SER A 1126 8.05 -8.82 41.83
CA SER A 1126 6.59 -8.67 41.83
C SER A 1126 6.18 -8.50 43.30
N ALA A 1127 5.03 -7.87 43.60
CA ALA A 1127 4.31 -8.11 44.85
C ALA A 1127 2.79 -7.95 44.63
N ARG A 1128 2.06 -9.01 44.96
CA ARG A 1128 0.61 -9.17 44.81
C ARG A 1128 -0.19 -8.41 45.87
N SER A 1129 -1.37 -7.89 45.51
CA SER A 1129 -2.53 -7.82 46.41
C SER A 1129 -3.88 -7.81 45.66
N ARG A 1130 -4.56 -8.96 45.80
CA ARG A 1130 -6.00 -9.32 45.73
C ARG A 1130 -7.05 -8.34 45.15
N PRO A 1131 -8.02 -8.86 44.34
CA PRO A 1131 -9.27 -8.18 44.03
C PRO A 1131 -10.38 -8.45 45.05
N TRP A 1132 -11.27 -7.47 45.19
CA TRP A 1132 -12.41 -7.39 46.09
C TRP A 1132 -13.64 -8.12 45.47
N ARG A 1133 -14.40 -8.84 46.30
CA ARG A 1133 -15.67 -9.50 45.96
C ARG A 1133 -16.85 -8.55 46.18
N PRO A 1134 -17.97 -8.68 45.45
CA PRO A 1134 -19.30 -8.41 45.99
C PRO A 1134 -20.06 -9.71 46.30
N GLY A 1135 -20.79 -9.70 47.42
CA GLY A 1135 -21.64 -10.81 47.90
C GLY A 1135 -23.07 -10.77 47.33
N PRO A 1136 -23.91 -11.76 47.69
CA PRO A 1136 -25.10 -12.13 46.92
C PRO A 1136 -26.45 -11.77 47.56
N ASN A 1137 -27.49 -11.90 46.71
CA ASN A 1137 -28.84 -12.46 46.93
C ASN A 1137 -30.10 -11.56 46.97
N ARG A 1138 -31.01 -11.94 46.05
CA ARG A 1138 -32.50 -12.08 46.12
C ARG A 1138 -33.35 -10.81 46.15
N ALA A 1139 -34.53 -10.75 45.54
CA ALA A 1139 -35.28 -11.54 44.55
C ALA A 1139 -36.59 -10.77 44.30
N LYS A 1140 -37.21 -10.92 43.11
CA LYS A 1140 -38.65 -11.13 42.83
C LYS A 1140 -39.22 -10.40 41.60
N ASP A 1141 -39.74 -11.25 40.70
CA ASP A 1141 -40.98 -11.16 39.90
C ASP A 1141 -41.03 -10.10 38.77
N ALA A 1142 -41.41 -10.38 37.51
CA ALA A 1142 -42.34 -11.39 36.98
C ALA A 1142 -42.06 -11.76 35.49
N SER A 1143 -42.60 -12.92 35.09
CA SER A 1143 -42.54 -13.54 33.74
C SER A 1143 -43.47 -12.89 32.68
N PRO A 1144 -43.28 -13.18 31.36
CA PRO A 1144 -43.94 -12.51 30.22
C PRO A 1144 -45.14 -13.29 29.64
N PRO A 1145 -45.88 -12.71 28.66
CA PRO A 1145 -46.48 -13.53 27.59
C PRO A 1145 -46.41 -12.81 26.18
N PRO A 1146 -46.97 -13.35 25.07
CA PRO A 1146 -46.24 -13.90 23.91
C PRO A 1146 -46.60 -13.17 22.57
N PRO A 1147 -46.14 -13.62 21.37
CA PRO A 1147 -46.27 -12.83 20.14
C PRO A 1147 -47.62 -13.02 19.45
N ARG A 1148 -48.05 -12.02 18.67
CA ARG A 1148 -49.15 -12.15 17.68
C ARG A 1148 -48.72 -11.60 16.33
N ALA A 1149 -49.13 -12.37 15.31
CA ALA A 1149 -48.97 -12.16 13.89
C ALA A 1149 -49.96 -11.12 13.30
N GLU A 1150 -49.71 -10.81 12.02
CA GLU A 1150 -50.59 -10.17 11.02
C GLU A 1150 -50.84 -8.65 11.13
N ARG A 1151 -50.08 -7.86 10.37
CA ARG A 1151 -50.47 -7.30 9.05
C ARG A 1151 -49.30 -6.63 8.35
#